data_AF-A0A956BD23-F1
#
_entry.id   AF-A0A956BD23-F1
#
_cell.length_a   1.000
_cell.length_b   1.000
_cell.length_c   1.000
_cell.angle_alpha   90.00
_cell.angle_beta   90.00
_cell.angle_gamma   90.00
#
_symmetry.space_group_name_H-M   'P 1'
#
loop_
_entity.id
_entity.type
_entity.pdbx_description
1 polymer ?
#
loop_
_entity_poly.entity_id
_entity_poly.type
_entity_poly.pdbx_seq_one_letter_code
_entity_poly.pdbx_strand_id
1 'polypeptide(L)'
;MADRISTALARAHEALAHFAPEFVCKGIWGSPAGKTHLAQRIVSEIPEHRVYVEPFAGGAQVVFTKEPSEVEVVSDLAPEIAFAFRFAKGITPEQLQRLRAKKWVGDKAHFRKLYEADVPGDDLERFYRFAYLIRFSFNKLRRGTMPDKNVGVEARFVDKLERLAPRLKAVRVRNADYEKVIEEYDGPDTFFFLDPPYAGHDADCRVGAGHKDWDEERFGQVLRKIRGKFLCTYGLRGDAELFKGFHTRRWRHTSGVGTSQGRGLRPGTTLVATNYDPDKARRFQVAVSKTIWGSPAGKKKLAARLVALLPAHKTYVEPFAGSAAVLFAKDPAETEVINDADLDIARAFRTIKRLTRGQIERLGKMPWTGDEATFKGLIDATPRDDVAWLHRFLYLTHFSYGKMRGKSFSPSTQGIEAKTAARIEAFAPRLKNVRIYGGDYGKVVAKYDSPNTVFFFDPPYPGYNVDVGESDFDEDRFFGVLKSLKGKFLLTYGVRGKLPGLLKDAGFAIKRIRTPRSIGSMRGVGGPSVLTQLVVANFDLVEKTEDGVEPLLEDWHGQLELGDAAGPEAEVEKAQAFGTFGGSHHYAKRLLPRIPEHTTYVEPFAGAAALLYAKEPSAKEVIADNDADVVFLHRAVKAMTPERVAELARRFEWKCTEQSFAKARDMEPKDDVERFYKLVFVRTHARDCRPDGTHPARNHLGSTTNPEKYLRAAERLKDVSILQQDYKKTVAQLDGPDTFFFLDPPYPGEWFDKDAVIDLDEFVGVLKGIKGRFIAVLNDSPENVAAFKSAGHVFRLKVHEASGTGGAKKASRLFCANYAVAKSDDVDLLDEDVAADPAAFTKSIPIIKGVDPDDERFVLGVVLEPEVVDAQGDIYSAEEIRQAAHRFMEEFGGLGLM
;
A
#
# COMPACT_ATOMS: atom_id res chain seq x y z
N MET A 1 -41.30 -29.55 -3.49
CA MET A 1 -40.12 -29.39 -2.60
C MET A 1 -38.87 -30.00 -3.23
N ALA A 2 -38.93 -31.21 -3.79
CA ALA A 2 -37.82 -31.86 -4.52
C ALA A 2 -37.29 -31.03 -5.73
N ASP A 3 -38.15 -30.43 -6.55
CA ASP A 3 -37.73 -29.57 -7.68
C ASP A 3 -37.05 -28.27 -7.26
N ARG A 4 -37.48 -27.68 -6.14
CA ARG A 4 -36.86 -26.47 -5.57
C ARG A 4 -35.49 -26.79 -4.96
N ILE A 5 -35.35 -27.95 -4.32
CA ILE A 5 -34.07 -28.42 -3.76
C ILE A 5 -33.10 -28.82 -4.88
N SER A 6 -33.57 -29.49 -5.95
CA SER A 6 -32.77 -29.82 -7.13
C SER A 6 -32.31 -28.56 -7.89
N THR A 7 -33.18 -27.56 -8.04
CA THR A 7 -32.83 -26.28 -8.68
C THR A 7 -31.90 -25.43 -7.80
N ALA A 8 -32.06 -25.46 -6.48
CA ALA A 8 -31.14 -24.82 -5.54
C ALA A 8 -29.77 -25.53 -5.49
N LEU A 9 -29.73 -26.87 -5.57
CA LEU A 9 -28.49 -27.65 -5.68
C LEU A 9 -27.80 -27.46 -7.04
N ALA A 10 -28.55 -27.36 -8.14
CA ALA A 10 -28.01 -27.05 -9.46
C ALA A 10 -27.44 -25.63 -9.49
N ARG A 11 -28.15 -24.63 -8.95
CA ARG A 11 -27.64 -23.26 -8.80
C ARG A 11 -26.49 -23.15 -7.82
N ALA A 12 -26.47 -23.92 -6.73
CA ALA A 12 -25.36 -23.97 -5.80
C ALA A 12 -24.13 -24.66 -6.43
N HIS A 13 -24.32 -25.71 -7.24
CA HIS A 13 -23.24 -26.33 -8.01
C HIS A 13 -22.76 -25.45 -9.17
N GLU A 14 -23.63 -24.69 -9.82
CA GLU A 14 -23.30 -23.72 -10.88
C GLU A 14 -22.61 -22.47 -10.32
N ALA A 15 -23.01 -22.05 -9.12
CA ALA A 15 -22.36 -21.00 -8.33
C ALA A 15 -21.01 -21.48 -7.79
N LEU A 16 -20.92 -22.65 -7.14
CA LEU A 16 -19.65 -23.28 -6.75
C LEU A 16 -18.75 -23.59 -7.96
N ALA A 17 -19.34 -23.77 -9.15
CA ALA A 17 -18.61 -23.90 -10.40
C ALA A 17 -18.05 -22.58 -10.92
N HIS A 18 -18.74 -21.47 -10.68
CA HIS A 18 -18.27 -20.10 -10.95
C HIS A 18 -17.27 -19.58 -9.90
N PHE A 19 -17.32 -20.09 -8.67
CA PHE A 19 -16.40 -19.75 -7.57
C PHE A 19 -15.11 -20.59 -7.54
N ALA A 20 -14.59 -20.99 -8.73
CA ALA A 20 -13.26 -21.58 -8.80
C ALA A 20 -12.21 -20.48 -8.48
N PRO A 21 -11.29 -20.72 -7.53
CA PRO A 21 -10.48 -19.68 -6.89
C PRO A 21 -9.37 -19.18 -7.81
N GLU A 22 -9.36 -17.90 -8.17
CA GLU A 22 -8.25 -17.24 -8.88
C GLU A 22 -8.09 -15.83 -8.36
N PHE A 23 -7.10 -15.56 -7.50
CA PHE A 23 -5.70 -15.57 -7.94
C PHE A 23 -4.76 -16.44 -7.09
N VAL A 24 -5.13 -17.69 -6.84
CA VAL A 24 -4.10 -18.72 -6.71
C VAL A 24 -3.96 -19.38 -8.08
N CYS A 25 -2.91 -19.04 -8.85
CA CYS A 25 -2.64 -19.76 -10.09
C CYS A 25 -2.23 -21.19 -9.74
N LYS A 26 -3.23 -22.07 -9.65
CA LYS A 26 -3.03 -23.51 -9.48
C LYS A 26 -2.46 -24.00 -10.81
N GLY A 27 -1.18 -24.37 -10.81
CA GLY A 27 -0.56 -25.03 -11.96
C GLY A 27 -1.37 -26.25 -12.41
N ILE A 28 -1.05 -26.79 -13.58
CA ILE A 28 -1.87 -27.84 -14.25
C ILE A 28 -2.17 -29.02 -13.30
N TRP A 29 -1.18 -29.44 -12.51
CA TRP A 29 -1.34 -30.38 -11.40
C TRP A 29 -0.70 -29.84 -10.11
N GLY A 30 -1.07 -30.44 -8.98
CA GLY A 30 -0.41 -30.20 -7.70
C GLY A 30 0.78 -31.14 -7.48
N SER A 31 1.64 -30.81 -6.54
CA SER A 31 2.75 -31.67 -6.08
C SER A 31 2.70 -31.84 -4.56
N PRO A 32 3.36 -32.89 -4.01
CA PRO A 32 3.65 -32.94 -2.58
C PRO A 32 4.34 -31.64 -2.13
N ALA A 33 3.89 -31.05 -1.03
CA ALA A 33 4.37 -29.76 -0.52
C ALA A 33 4.32 -28.57 -1.51
N GLY A 34 3.48 -28.64 -2.56
CA GLY A 34 3.42 -27.63 -3.62
C GLY A 34 3.16 -26.20 -3.12
N LYS A 35 3.81 -25.22 -3.76
CA LYS A 35 3.80 -23.80 -3.36
C LYS A 35 2.61 -22.98 -3.85
N THR A 36 1.49 -23.63 -4.06
CA THR A 36 0.25 -23.01 -4.56
C THR A 36 -0.14 -21.75 -3.76
N HIS A 37 -0.13 -21.80 -2.43
CA HIS A 37 -0.45 -20.63 -1.58
C HIS A 37 0.72 -19.67 -1.33
N LEU A 38 1.95 -20.06 -1.69
CA LEU A 38 3.15 -19.24 -1.54
C LEU A 38 3.59 -18.58 -2.85
N ALA A 39 3.06 -19.04 -3.99
CA ALA A 39 3.53 -18.64 -5.31
C ALA A 39 3.48 -17.13 -5.53
N GLN A 40 2.38 -16.45 -5.19
CA GLN A 40 2.30 -14.98 -5.32
C GLN A 40 3.35 -14.24 -4.48
N ARG A 41 3.57 -14.70 -3.24
CA ARG A 41 4.58 -14.11 -2.36
C ARG A 41 5.98 -14.34 -2.90
N ILE A 42 6.27 -15.56 -3.39
CA ILE A 42 7.53 -15.90 -4.04
C ILE A 42 7.74 -14.96 -5.24
N VAL A 43 6.75 -14.85 -6.14
CA VAL A 43 6.80 -13.99 -7.33
C VAL A 43 7.12 -12.54 -6.98
N SER A 44 6.56 -12.02 -5.89
CA SER A 44 6.80 -10.63 -5.46
C SER A 44 8.24 -10.33 -5.01
N GLU A 45 9.02 -11.37 -4.70
CA GLU A 45 10.40 -11.29 -4.21
C GLU A 45 11.42 -11.68 -5.29
N ILE A 46 10.97 -12.20 -6.43
CA ILE A 46 11.87 -12.52 -7.56
C ILE A 46 12.51 -11.20 -8.04
N PRO A 47 13.85 -11.13 -8.24
CA PRO A 47 14.57 -9.98 -8.79
C PRO A 47 14.63 -10.00 -10.33
N GLU A 48 14.90 -8.85 -10.95
CA GLU A 48 15.03 -8.71 -12.43
C GLU A 48 15.94 -9.81 -13.01
N HIS A 49 15.45 -10.53 -14.02
CA HIS A 49 16.12 -11.65 -14.67
C HIS A 49 15.62 -11.84 -16.11
N ARG A 50 16.43 -12.44 -16.98
CA ARG A 50 16.05 -12.81 -18.35
C ARG A 50 15.80 -14.31 -18.49
N VAL A 51 16.55 -15.11 -17.74
CA VAL A 51 16.45 -16.57 -17.71
C VAL A 51 15.83 -16.98 -16.37
N TYR A 52 14.73 -17.74 -16.42
CA TYR A 52 14.06 -18.29 -15.25
C TYR A 52 14.17 -19.80 -15.24
N VAL A 53 14.57 -20.39 -14.12
CA VAL A 53 14.79 -21.83 -14.01
C VAL A 53 14.16 -22.39 -12.74
N GLU A 54 13.34 -23.43 -12.88
CA GLU A 54 12.83 -24.26 -11.78
C GLU A 54 13.42 -25.69 -11.90
N PRO A 55 14.55 -26.00 -11.24
CA PRO A 55 15.15 -27.33 -11.26
C PRO A 55 14.34 -28.41 -10.53
N PHE A 56 13.43 -27.99 -9.64
CA PHE A 56 12.54 -28.83 -8.84
C PHE A 56 11.08 -28.51 -9.16
N ALA A 57 10.69 -28.68 -10.42
CA ALA A 57 9.43 -28.15 -10.93
C ALA A 57 8.22 -28.69 -10.17
N GLY A 58 8.11 -30.00 -9.93
CA GLY A 58 6.93 -30.60 -9.34
C GLY A 58 5.65 -30.24 -10.12
N GLY A 59 4.87 -29.29 -9.59
CA GLY A 59 3.69 -28.71 -10.25
C GLY A 59 3.90 -27.34 -10.91
N ALA A 60 5.13 -26.82 -10.89
CA ALA A 60 5.60 -25.53 -11.41
C ALA A 60 4.70 -24.34 -11.07
N GLN A 61 4.28 -24.23 -9.82
CA GLN A 61 3.30 -23.22 -9.42
C GLN A 61 3.82 -21.78 -9.63
N VAL A 62 5.13 -21.57 -9.52
CA VAL A 62 5.74 -20.25 -9.65
C VAL A 62 5.80 -19.82 -11.12
N VAL A 63 6.21 -20.69 -12.06
CA VAL A 63 6.26 -20.37 -13.51
C VAL A 63 4.88 -19.97 -14.07
N PHE A 64 3.81 -20.60 -13.58
CA PHE A 64 2.43 -20.27 -13.99
C PHE A 64 1.88 -19.02 -13.31
N THR A 65 2.47 -18.58 -12.18
CA THR A 65 2.05 -17.37 -11.45
C THR A 65 2.84 -16.14 -11.86
N LYS A 66 4.11 -16.29 -12.25
CA LYS A 66 4.95 -15.17 -12.71
C LYS A 66 4.64 -14.76 -14.14
N GLU A 67 4.94 -13.51 -14.44
CA GLU A 67 5.06 -13.02 -15.81
C GLU A 67 6.13 -13.80 -16.59
N PRO A 68 5.94 -14.09 -17.89
CA PRO A 68 6.93 -14.80 -18.71
C PRO A 68 8.30 -14.10 -18.76
N SER A 69 9.38 -14.88 -18.74
CA SER A 69 10.75 -14.41 -19.01
C SER A 69 11.18 -14.78 -20.44
N GLU A 70 12.26 -14.17 -20.94
CA GLU A 70 12.79 -14.47 -22.29
C GLU A 70 13.11 -15.96 -22.48
N VAL A 71 13.70 -16.57 -21.44
CA VAL A 71 13.96 -18.00 -21.38
C VAL A 71 13.39 -18.55 -20.09
N GLU A 72 12.58 -19.60 -20.18
CA GLU A 72 12.05 -20.30 -19.02
C GLU A 72 12.31 -21.79 -19.13
N VAL A 73 12.80 -22.38 -18.04
CA VAL A 73 13.17 -23.79 -17.96
C VAL A 73 12.50 -24.39 -16.74
N VAL A 74 11.80 -25.50 -16.95
CA VAL A 74 11.32 -26.37 -15.87
C VAL A 74 12.01 -27.72 -16.00
N SER A 75 12.59 -28.21 -14.91
CA SER A 75 13.17 -29.55 -14.81
C SER A 75 12.62 -30.27 -13.61
N ASP A 76 12.57 -31.58 -13.71
CA ASP A 76 12.31 -32.45 -12.57
C ASP A 76 13.13 -33.73 -12.74
N LEU A 77 13.60 -34.30 -11.62
CA LEU A 77 14.32 -35.55 -11.62
C LEU A 77 13.38 -36.71 -11.98
N ALA A 78 12.10 -36.63 -11.59
CA ALA A 78 11.12 -37.68 -11.86
C ALA A 78 10.73 -37.72 -13.35
N PRO A 79 11.01 -38.82 -14.09
CA PRO A 79 10.74 -38.89 -15.53
C PRO A 79 9.26 -38.71 -15.88
N GLU A 80 8.36 -39.16 -15.01
CA GLU A 80 6.90 -39.01 -15.18
C GLU A 80 6.44 -37.54 -15.15
N ILE A 81 7.09 -36.67 -14.36
CA ILE A 81 6.74 -35.25 -14.30
C ILE A 81 7.19 -34.53 -15.58
N ALA A 82 8.43 -34.80 -16.02
CA ALA A 82 8.94 -34.25 -17.26
C ALA A 82 8.19 -34.79 -18.50
N PHE A 83 7.77 -36.05 -18.48
CA PHE A 83 6.86 -36.61 -19.47
C PHE A 83 5.53 -35.82 -19.50
N ALA A 84 4.90 -35.62 -18.34
CA ALA A 84 3.62 -34.92 -18.26
C ALA A 84 3.71 -33.46 -18.77
N PHE A 85 4.79 -32.73 -18.47
CA PHE A 85 5.02 -31.39 -19.01
C PHE A 85 5.22 -31.39 -20.54
N ARG A 86 5.97 -32.36 -21.08
CA ARG A 86 6.16 -32.50 -22.54
C ARG A 86 4.85 -32.84 -23.24
N PHE A 87 4.07 -33.76 -22.69
CA PHE A 87 2.75 -34.11 -23.23
C PHE A 87 1.80 -32.91 -23.19
N ALA A 88 1.70 -32.22 -22.04
CA ALA A 88 0.88 -31.02 -21.90
C ALA A 88 1.29 -29.88 -22.85
N LYS A 89 2.59 -29.72 -23.11
CA LYS A 89 3.13 -28.75 -24.06
C LYS A 89 2.72 -29.05 -25.52
N GLY A 90 2.63 -30.33 -25.88
CA GLY A 90 2.32 -30.81 -27.24
C GLY A 90 0.87 -31.23 -27.46
N ILE A 91 -0.03 -30.99 -26.50
CA ILE A 91 -1.40 -31.49 -26.55
C ILE A 91 -2.17 -30.96 -27.78
N THR A 92 -2.87 -31.85 -28.48
CA THR A 92 -3.73 -31.50 -29.63
C THR A 92 -5.21 -31.38 -29.23
N PRO A 93 -6.06 -30.69 -30.01
CA PRO A 93 -7.50 -30.64 -29.77
C PRO A 93 -8.16 -32.03 -29.72
N GLU A 94 -7.71 -32.96 -30.55
CA GLU A 94 -8.22 -34.35 -30.59
C GLU A 94 -7.85 -35.11 -29.32
N GLN A 95 -6.62 -34.92 -28.82
CA GLN A 95 -6.19 -35.49 -27.54
C GLN A 95 -6.96 -34.88 -26.37
N LEU A 96 -7.23 -33.57 -26.38
CA LEU A 96 -8.10 -32.93 -25.39
C LEU A 96 -9.51 -33.54 -25.40
N GLN A 97 -10.12 -33.72 -26.57
CA GLN A 97 -11.44 -34.34 -26.70
C GLN A 97 -11.45 -35.77 -26.16
N ARG A 98 -10.44 -36.58 -26.50
CA ARG A 98 -10.28 -37.94 -25.97
C ARG A 98 -10.10 -37.95 -24.45
N LEU A 99 -9.36 -37.00 -23.88
CA LEU A 99 -9.23 -36.83 -22.43
C LEU A 99 -10.56 -36.43 -21.79
N ARG A 100 -11.37 -35.57 -22.42
CA ARG A 100 -12.71 -35.20 -21.92
C ARG A 100 -13.64 -36.40 -21.79
N ALA A 101 -13.48 -37.42 -22.65
CA ALA A 101 -14.27 -38.66 -22.61
C ALA A 101 -13.83 -39.66 -21.52
N LYS A 102 -12.74 -39.39 -20.77
CA LYS A 102 -12.26 -40.28 -19.71
C LYS A 102 -13.01 -40.07 -18.38
N LYS A 103 -12.91 -41.06 -17.49
CA LYS A 103 -13.50 -41.00 -16.14
C LYS A 103 -12.68 -40.06 -15.23
N TRP A 104 -13.21 -38.87 -14.94
CA TRP A 104 -12.58 -37.87 -14.05
C TRP A 104 -13.22 -37.76 -12.67
N VAL A 105 -13.96 -38.79 -12.25
CA VAL A 105 -14.60 -38.86 -10.93
C VAL A 105 -13.82 -39.82 -10.04
N GLY A 106 -13.54 -39.39 -8.80
CA GLY A 106 -12.80 -40.17 -7.83
C GLY A 106 -13.51 -41.47 -7.45
N ASP A 107 -12.91 -42.58 -7.81
CA ASP A 107 -13.42 -43.93 -7.58
C ASP A 107 -12.29 -44.83 -7.07
N LYS A 108 -12.48 -45.49 -5.92
CA LYS A 108 -11.44 -46.31 -5.28
C LYS A 108 -11.05 -47.53 -6.12
N ALA A 109 -12.00 -48.18 -6.76
CA ALA A 109 -11.74 -49.36 -7.58
C ALA A 109 -10.99 -48.98 -8.85
N HIS A 110 -11.38 -47.89 -9.51
CA HIS A 110 -10.69 -47.33 -10.67
C HIS A 110 -9.30 -46.80 -10.32
N PHE A 111 -9.15 -46.12 -9.17
CA PHE A 111 -7.86 -45.68 -8.67
C PHE A 111 -6.92 -46.86 -8.46
N ARG A 112 -7.39 -47.92 -7.78
CA ARG A 112 -6.62 -49.14 -7.54
C ARG A 112 -6.21 -49.82 -8.85
N LYS A 113 -7.15 -49.93 -9.80
CA LYS A 113 -6.89 -50.45 -11.15
C LYS A 113 -5.80 -49.67 -11.86
N LEU A 114 -5.87 -48.33 -11.87
CA LEU A 114 -4.85 -47.49 -12.50
C LEU A 114 -3.50 -47.55 -11.77
N TYR A 115 -3.51 -47.67 -10.45
CA TYR A 115 -2.31 -47.76 -9.63
C TYR A 115 -1.56 -49.08 -9.85
N GLU A 116 -2.28 -50.20 -9.88
CA GLU A 116 -1.73 -51.56 -10.07
C GLU A 116 -1.41 -51.88 -11.54
N ALA A 117 -2.02 -51.16 -12.50
CA ALA A 117 -1.71 -51.32 -13.91
C ALA A 117 -0.29 -50.82 -14.26
N ASP A 118 0.34 -51.52 -15.20
CA ASP A 118 1.57 -51.09 -15.86
C ASP A 118 1.41 -49.73 -16.53
N VAL A 119 2.53 -49.02 -16.70
CA VAL A 119 2.54 -47.73 -17.39
C VAL A 119 2.17 -47.94 -18.85
N PRO A 120 1.07 -47.33 -19.36
CA PRO A 120 0.66 -47.51 -20.75
C PRO A 120 1.71 -47.02 -21.73
N GLY A 121 1.84 -47.70 -22.87
CA GLY A 121 2.69 -47.26 -23.99
C GLY A 121 2.08 -46.11 -24.81
N ASP A 122 0.74 -45.97 -24.80
CA ASP A 122 0.06 -44.81 -25.41
C ASP A 122 0.20 -43.59 -24.50
N ASP A 123 0.71 -42.49 -25.07
CA ASP A 123 1.02 -41.27 -24.33
C ASP A 123 -0.22 -40.62 -23.68
N LEU A 124 -1.40 -40.72 -24.32
CA LEU A 124 -2.64 -40.16 -23.77
C LEU A 124 -3.11 -40.99 -22.57
N GLU A 125 -3.08 -42.31 -22.66
CA GLU A 125 -3.42 -43.20 -21.54
C GLU A 125 -2.40 -43.06 -20.39
N ARG A 126 -1.11 -42.93 -20.70
CA ARG A 126 -0.06 -42.67 -19.73
C ARG A 126 -0.29 -41.36 -18.99
N PHE A 127 -0.58 -40.29 -19.73
CA PHE A 127 -0.88 -38.98 -19.15
C PHE A 127 -2.17 -38.99 -18.32
N TYR A 128 -3.22 -39.67 -18.79
CA TYR A 128 -4.46 -39.83 -18.04
C TYR A 128 -4.21 -40.56 -16.71
N ARG A 129 -3.46 -41.67 -16.73
CA ARG A 129 -3.05 -42.39 -15.51
C ARG A 129 -2.30 -41.47 -14.55
N PHE A 130 -1.29 -40.73 -15.04
CA PHE A 130 -0.53 -39.77 -14.23
C PHE A 130 -1.45 -38.71 -13.58
N ALA A 131 -2.29 -38.06 -14.38
CA ALA A 131 -3.15 -36.96 -13.95
C ALA A 131 -4.23 -37.41 -12.97
N TYR A 132 -4.79 -38.62 -13.18
CA TYR A 132 -5.76 -39.20 -12.27
C TYR A 132 -5.12 -39.57 -10.92
N LEU A 133 -3.99 -40.28 -10.94
CA LEU A 133 -3.30 -40.68 -9.71
C LEU A 133 -2.84 -39.48 -8.89
N ILE A 134 -2.26 -38.45 -9.52
CA ILE A 134 -1.80 -37.25 -8.80
C ILE A 134 -2.98 -36.48 -8.19
N ARG A 135 -4.13 -36.42 -8.88
CA ARG A 135 -5.31 -35.69 -8.37
C ARG A 135 -5.92 -36.38 -7.16
N PHE A 136 -5.96 -37.71 -7.16
CA PHE A 136 -6.77 -38.48 -6.21
C PHE A 136 -5.96 -39.19 -5.10
N SER A 137 -4.65 -39.38 -5.26
CA SER A 137 -3.82 -39.98 -4.19
C SER A 137 -3.75 -39.09 -2.94
N PHE A 138 -3.56 -39.71 -1.77
CA PHE A 138 -3.20 -38.99 -0.55
C PHE A 138 -1.94 -38.13 -0.79
N ASN A 139 -1.95 -36.89 -0.30
CA ASN A 139 -0.87 -35.90 -0.44
C ASN A 139 -0.28 -35.72 -1.85
N LYS A 140 -1.01 -36.10 -2.92
CA LYS A 140 -0.52 -36.02 -4.32
C LYS A 140 0.72 -36.88 -4.60
N LEU A 141 0.97 -37.91 -3.78
CA LEU A 141 2.15 -38.79 -3.89
C LEU A 141 2.13 -39.74 -5.10
N ARG A 142 1.02 -39.81 -5.85
CA ARG A 142 0.78 -40.76 -6.96
C ARG A 142 0.88 -42.24 -6.55
N ARG A 143 0.85 -42.52 -5.24
CA ARG A 143 0.95 -43.85 -4.65
C ARG A 143 0.12 -43.97 -3.37
N GLY A 144 0.05 -45.19 -2.84
CA GLY A 144 -0.73 -45.47 -1.65
C GLY A 144 -2.23 -45.54 -1.96
N THR A 145 -3.06 -45.01 -1.07
CA THR A 145 -4.52 -45.10 -1.19
C THR A 145 -5.17 -43.78 -1.63
N MET A 146 -6.40 -43.88 -2.15
CA MET A 146 -7.27 -42.74 -2.38
C MET A 146 -8.03 -42.42 -1.07
N PRO A 147 -7.90 -41.20 -0.50
CA PRO A 147 -8.66 -40.79 0.68
C PRO A 147 -10.17 -40.75 0.44
N ASP A 148 -10.97 -41.01 1.48
CA ASP A 148 -12.44 -41.03 1.37
C ASP A 148 -13.03 -39.71 0.87
N LYS A 149 -12.47 -38.58 1.29
CA LYS A 149 -12.87 -37.24 0.82
C LYS A 149 -12.75 -37.00 -0.69
N ASN A 150 -12.03 -37.88 -1.40
CA ASN A 150 -11.87 -37.79 -2.85
C ASN A 150 -12.86 -38.69 -3.60
N VAL A 151 -13.60 -39.58 -2.93
CA VAL A 151 -14.62 -40.44 -3.56
C VAL A 151 -15.77 -39.58 -4.06
N GLY A 152 -16.21 -39.81 -5.30
CA GLY A 152 -17.29 -39.06 -5.94
C GLY A 152 -16.92 -37.65 -6.41
N VAL A 153 -15.69 -37.18 -6.14
CA VAL A 153 -15.25 -35.83 -6.53
C VAL A 153 -14.85 -35.80 -7.99
N GLU A 154 -15.47 -34.92 -8.76
CA GLU A 154 -15.11 -34.67 -10.16
C GLU A 154 -13.90 -33.73 -10.30
N ALA A 155 -12.99 -34.04 -11.21
CA ALA A 155 -11.79 -33.28 -11.47
C ALA A 155 -11.90 -32.45 -12.77
N ARG A 156 -11.82 -31.12 -12.64
CA ARG A 156 -11.70 -30.18 -13.78
C ARG A 156 -10.30 -30.12 -14.39
N PHE A 157 -9.67 -31.28 -14.55
CA PHE A 157 -8.28 -31.36 -14.98
C PHE A 157 -8.11 -30.92 -16.44
N VAL A 158 -9.01 -31.38 -17.31
CA VAL A 158 -8.92 -31.10 -18.75
C VAL A 158 -9.11 -29.62 -19.06
N ASP A 159 -10.01 -28.93 -18.36
CA ASP A 159 -10.21 -27.48 -18.52
C ASP A 159 -8.97 -26.67 -18.11
N LYS A 160 -8.31 -27.08 -17.01
CA LYS A 160 -7.04 -26.46 -16.58
C LYS A 160 -5.93 -26.69 -17.59
N LEU A 161 -5.84 -27.90 -18.13
CA LEU A 161 -4.86 -28.25 -19.15
C LEU A 161 -5.06 -27.40 -20.41
N GLU A 162 -6.28 -27.33 -20.93
CA GLU A 162 -6.60 -26.53 -22.12
C GLU A 162 -6.22 -25.06 -21.95
N ARG A 163 -6.51 -24.49 -20.76
CA ARG A 163 -6.19 -23.10 -20.46
C ARG A 163 -4.68 -22.82 -20.31
N LEU A 164 -3.94 -23.72 -19.67
CA LEU A 164 -2.53 -23.49 -19.31
C LEU A 164 -1.53 -24.08 -20.31
N ALA A 165 -1.93 -24.99 -21.19
CA ALA A 165 -1.08 -25.55 -22.23
C ALA A 165 -0.45 -24.49 -23.16
N PRO A 166 -1.16 -23.42 -23.60
CA PRO A 166 -0.55 -22.34 -24.39
C PRO A 166 0.65 -21.69 -23.70
N ARG A 167 0.59 -21.51 -22.37
CA ARG A 167 1.67 -20.92 -21.55
C ARG A 167 2.94 -21.78 -21.54
N LEU A 168 2.81 -23.10 -21.66
CA LEU A 168 3.93 -24.04 -21.71
C LEU A 168 4.65 -24.08 -23.06
N LYS A 169 4.05 -23.58 -24.15
CA LYS A 169 4.67 -23.60 -25.49
C LYS A 169 6.01 -22.87 -25.51
N ALA A 170 6.18 -21.83 -24.71
CA ALA A 170 7.45 -21.09 -24.57
C ALA A 170 8.46 -21.70 -23.57
N VAL A 171 8.03 -22.66 -22.72
CA VAL A 171 8.85 -23.19 -21.63
C VAL A 171 9.68 -24.40 -22.08
N ARG A 172 10.97 -24.42 -21.78
CA ARG A 172 11.85 -25.58 -22.01
C ARG A 172 11.63 -26.61 -20.91
N VAL A 173 11.35 -27.85 -21.27
CA VAL A 173 11.13 -28.95 -20.32
C VAL A 173 12.35 -29.87 -20.33
N ARG A 174 12.95 -30.10 -19.15
CA ARG A 174 14.10 -30.98 -18.95
C ARG A 174 13.73 -32.14 -18.02
N ASN A 175 14.48 -33.23 -18.12
CA ASN A 175 14.48 -34.32 -17.15
C ASN A 175 15.92 -34.59 -16.76
N ALA A 176 16.40 -33.88 -15.74
CA ALA A 176 17.78 -33.94 -15.30
C ALA A 176 17.86 -33.59 -13.81
N ASP A 177 18.94 -34.05 -13.18
CA ASP A 177 19.31 -33.67 -11.83
C ASP A 177 19.51 -32.15 -11.72
N TYR A 178 19.15 -31.58 -10.57
CA TYR A 178 19.14 -30.14 -10.35
C TYR A 178 20.52 -29.51 -10.56
N GLU A 179 21.61 -30.21 -10.22
CA GLU A 179 22.97 -29.71 -10.35
C GLU A 179 23.30 -29.46 -11.83
N LYS A 180 23.02 -30.44 -12.69
CA LYS A 180 23.25 -30.31 -14.14
C LYS A 180 22.44 -29.18 -14.77
N VAL A 181 21.20 -28.98 -14.31
CA VAL A 181 20.34 -27.91 -14.82
C VAL A 181 20.80 -26.54 -14.33
N ILE A 182 21.26 -26.45 -13.08
CA ILE A 182 21.87 -25.23 -12.58
C ILE A 182 23.14 -24.93 -13.37
N GLU A 183 24.04 -25.88 -13.54
CA GLU A 183 25.27 -25.72 -14.33
C GLU A 183 25.01 -25.28 -15.79
N GLU A 184 24.01 -25.87 -16.45
CA GLU A 184 23.66 -25.56 -17.85
C GLU A 184 23.14 -24.12 -18.04
N TYR A 185 22.39 -23.59 -17.06
CA TYR A 185 21.69 -22.30 -17.18
C TYR A 185 22.25 -21.20 -16.28
N ASP A 186 23.24 -21.47 -15.43
CA ASP A 186 23.77 -20.48 -14.50
C ASP A 186 24.56 -19.37 -15.20
N GLY A 187 24.15 -18.14 -14.92
CA GLY A 187 24.71 -16.92 -15.48
C GLY A 187 24.19 -15.69 -14.75
N PRO A 188 24.78 -14.51 -14.99
CA PRO A 188 24.46 -13.29 -14.25
C PRO A 188 23.01 -12.82 -14.43
N ASP A 189 22.37 -13.18 -15.55
CA ASP A 189 20.98 -12.83 -15.88
C ASP A 189 19.96 -13.93 -15.47
N THR A 190 20.41 -14.99 -14.80
CA THR A 190 19.59 -16.14 -14.44
C THR A 190 19.01 -16.00 -13.04
N PHE A 191 17.72 -16.32 -12.90
CA PHE A 191 17.07 -16.53 -11.62
C PHE A 191 16.61 -17.97 -11.45
N PHE A 192 17.01 -18.58 -10.33
CA PHE A 192 16.62 -19.91 -9.93
C PHE A 192 15.57 -19.85 -8.82
N PHE A 193 14.42 -20.50 -9.04
CA PHE A 193 13.53 -20.85 -7.94
C PHE A 193 13.81 -22.29 -7.52
N LEU A 194 14.23 -22.47 -6.27
CA LEU A 194 14.67 -23.73 -5.71
C LEU A 194 13.69 -24.17 -4.62
N ASP A 195 13.02 -25.31 -4.83
CA ASP A 195 12.14 -25.92 -3.83
C ASP A 195 12.53 -27.38 -3.62
N PRO A 196 13.73 -27.63 -3.06
CA PRO A 196 14.22 -28.98 -2.83
C PRO A 196 13.35 -29.75 -1.82
N PRO A 197 13.47 -31.08 -1.76
CA PRO A 197 12.87 -31.87 -0.68
C PRO A 197 13.43 -31.46 0.70
N TYR A 198 12.57 -31.43 1.73
CA TYR A 198 12.92 -30.92 3.06
C TYR A 198 13.54 -31.96 4.00
N ALA A 199 14.50 -31.51 4.83
CA ALA A 199 14.97 -32.18 6.04
C ALA A 199 13.80 -32.57 6.97
N GLY A 200 13.74 -33.82 7.45
CA GLY A 200 12.81 -34.21 8.53
C GLY A 200 11.31 -34.28 8.19
N HIS A 201 10.93 -34.27 6.90
CA HIS A 201 9.61 -34.73 6.45
C HIS A 201 9.65 -36.23 6.14
N ASP A 202 8.53 -36.94 6.34
CA ASP A 202 8.40 -38.39 6.12
C ASP A 202 9.14 -38.82 4.84
N ALA A 203 9.92 -39.90 4.96
CA ALA A 203 10.62 -40.54 3.85
C ALA A 203 9.69 -40.73 2.63
N ASP A 204 8.38 -40.87 2.87
CA ASP A 204 7.38 -41.00 1.85
C ASP A 204 7.28 -39.82 0.86
N CYS A 205 7.43 -38.59 1.32
CA CYS A 205 7.37 -37.40 0.46
C CYS A 205 8.60 -37.30 -0.46
N ARG A 206 9.79 -37.67 0.03
CA ARG A 206 11.04 -37.65 -0.74
C ARG A 206 11.05 -38.74 -1.81
N VAL A 207 10.64 -39.95 -1.43
CA VAL A 207 10.56 -41.10 -2.32
C VAL A 207 9.47 -40.87 -3.39
N GLY A 208 8.36 -40.21 -3.07
CA GLY A 208 7.30 -39.85 -4.03
C GLY A 208 7.68 -38.74 -5.03
N ALA A 209 8.65 -37.89 -4.67
CA ALA A 209 9.23 -36.84 -5.50
C ALA A 209 10.46 -37.30 -6.31
N GLY A 210 10.94 -38.53 -6.12
CA GLY A 210 12.09 -39.07 -6.87
C GLY A 210 13.46 -38.78 -6.26
N HIS A 211 13.53 -38.21 -5.06
CA HIS A 211 14.77 -37.84 -4.37
C HIS A 211 15.09 -38.82 -3.24
N LYS A 212 15.32 -40.10 -3.57
CA LYS A 212 15.65 -41.13 -2.56
C LYS A 212 17.04 -40.92 -1.96
N ASP A 213 17.97 -40.44 -2.78
CA ASP A 213 19.38 -40.20 -2.42
C ASP A 213 19.66 -38.71 -2.21
N TRP A 214 18.74 -38.01 -1.52
CA TRP A 214 18.88 -36.59 -1.27
C TRP A 214 20.05 -36.30 -0.32
N ASP A 215 20.99 -35.49 -0.81
CA ASP A 215 22.19 -35.05 -0.10
C ASP A 215 22.15 -33.52 0.10
N GLU A 216 21.95 -33.09 1.35
CA GLU A 216 21.89 -31.68 1.73
C GLU A 216 23.24 -30.98 1.62
N GLU A 217 24.34 -31.71 1.86
CA GLU A 217 25.69 -31.15 1.76
C GLU A 217 26.03 -30.84 0.31
N ARG A 218 25.77 -31.80 -0.60
CA ARG A 218 25.89 -31.60 -2.05
C ARG A 218 25.06 -30.40 -2.52
N PHE A 219 23.81 -30.29 -2.07
CA PHE A 219 22.96 -29.15 -2.42
C PHE A 219 23.55 -27.82 -1.93
N GLY A 220 24.05 -27.77 -0.70
CA GLY A 220 24.72 -26.60 -0.14
C GLY A 220 25.98 -26.20 -0.90
N GLN A 221 26.76 -27.17 -1.40
CA GLN A 221 27.93 -26.90 -2.25
C GLN A 221 27.52 -26.29 -3.59
N VAL A 222 26.42 -26.76 -4.19
CA VAL A 222 25.87 -26.19 -5.43
C VAL A 222 25.38 -24.76 -5.21
N LEU A 223 24.61 -24.50 -4.14
CA LEU A 223 24.10 -23.15 -3.84
C LEU A 223 25.21 -22.09 -3.78
N ARG A 224 26.36 -22.43 -3.20
CA ARG A 224 27.52 -21.52 -3.05
C ARG A 224 28.22 -21.22 -4.39
N LYS A 225 28.01 -22.05 -5.41
CA LYS A 225 28.61 -21.88 -6.75
C LYS A 225 27.73 -21.09 -7.72
N ILE A 226 26.44 -20.88 -7.40
CA ILE A 226 25.49 -20.18 -8.28
C ILE A 226 25.92 -18.73 -8.48
N ARG A 227 26.21 -18.33 -9.72
CA ARG A 227 26.55 -16.96 -10.11
C ARG A 227 25.31 -16.10 -10.32
N GLY A 228 24.22 -16.70 -10.79
CA GLY A 228 22.91 -16.07 -10.90
C GLY A 228 22.28 -15.81 -9.53
N LYS A 229 21.02 -15.38 -9.52
CA LYS A 229 20.26 -15.14 -8.30
C LYS A 229 19.40 -16.36 -7.98
N PHE A 230 19.22 -16.69 -6.70
CA PHE A 230 18.27 -17.73 -6.31
C PHE A 230 17.36 -17.33 -5.15
N LEU A 231 16.15 -17.88 -5.16
CA LEU A 231 15.28 -17.96 -3.99
C LEU A 231 15.01 -19.43 -3.70
N CYS A 232 15.42 -19.87 -2.51
CA CYS A 232 15.24 -21.23 -2.03
C CYS A 232 14.19 -21.26 -0.92
N THR A 233 13.17 -22.11 -1.05
CA THR A 233 12.22 -22.41 0.04
C THR A 233 12.61 -23.70 0.75
N TYR A 234 12.66 -23.67 2.08
CA TYR A 234 13.06 -24.81 2.91
C TYR A 234 12.20 -24.99 4.17
N GLY A 235 12.16 -26.21 4.69
CA GLY A 235 11.50 -26.55 5.96
C GLY A 235 12.30 -26.08 7.18
N LEU A 236 11.63 -25.76 8.29
CA LEU A 236 12.27 -25.29 9.54
C LEU A 236 13.04 -26.38 10.31
N ARG A 237 12.89 -27.67 9.94
CA ARG A 237 13.60 -28.80 10.57
C ARG A 237 14.98 -29.07 9.96
N GLY A 238 15.44 -28.21 9.04
CA GLY A 238 16.73 -28.34 8.37
C GLY A 238 17.90 -27.74 9.15
N ASP A 239 19.10 -28.16 8.76
CA ASP A 239 20.36 -27.63 9.30
C ASP A 239 20.52 -26.14 8.97
N ALA A 240 20.70 -25.32 10.01
CA ALA A 240 20.93 -23.88 9.88
C ALA A 240 22.24 -23.57 9.12
N GLU A 241 23.21 -24.51 9.13
CA GLU A 241 24.49 -24.36 8.43
C GLU A 241 24.35 -24.41 6.90
N LEU A 242 23.29 -25.03 6.36
CA LEU A 242 23.05 -25.12 4.91
C LEU A 242 22.96 -23.73 4.26
N PHE A 243 22.34 -22.77 4.95
CA PHE A 243 22.10 -21.42 4.44
C PHE A 243 23.04 -20.36 5.03
N LYS A 244 24.10 -20.79 5.71
CA LYS A 244 25.12 -19.88 6.27
C LYS A 244 25.78 -19.07 5.16
N GLY A 245 25.78 -17.74 5.32
CA GLY A 245 26.29 -16.80 4.32
C GLY A 245 25.25 -16.29 3.32
N PHE A 246 24.00 -16.76 3.40
CA PHE A 246 22.88 -16.24 2.60
C PHE A 246 21.91 -15.40 3.44
N HIS A 247 21.09 -14.58 2.78
CA HIS A 247 20.01 -13.85 3.43
C HIS A 247 18.86 -14.81 3.74
N THR A 248 18.44 -14.90 5.00
CA THR A 248 17.37 -15.81 5.42
C THR A 248 16.19 -15.07 6.05
N ARG A 249 14.97 -15.54 5.77
CA ARG A 249 13.72 -15.02 6.32
C ARG A 249 12.79 -16.15 6.71
N ARG A 250 11.99 -15.96 7.77
CA ARG A 250 10.93 -16.90 8.16
C ARG A 250 9.57 -16.38 7.71
N TRP A 251 8.88 -17.14 6.86
CA TRP A 251 7.59 -16.77 6.30
C TRP A 251 6.46 -17.59 6.92
N ARG A 252 5.63 -16.92 7.72
CA ARG A 252 4.34 -17.46 8.17
C ARG A 252 3.36 -17.48 6.99
N HIS A 253 2.70 -18.62 6.79
CA HIS A 253 1.70 -18.84 5.74
C HIS A 253 0.72 -19.93 6.17
N THR A 254 -0.44 -20.02 5.55
CA THR A 254 -1.36 -21.13 5.77
C THR A 254 -0.91 -22.35 4.95
N SER A 255 -0.63 -23.46 5.61
CA SER A 255 -0.19 -24.70 4.96
C SER A 255 -1.37 -25.64 4.71
N GLY A 256 -1.37 -26.27 3.53
CA GLY A 256 -2.35 -27.30 3.17
C GLY A 256 -1.96 -28.72 3.63
N VAL A 257 -0.77 -28.87 4.20
CA VAL A 257 -0.18 -30.15 4.60
C VAL A 257 -0.62 -30.49 6.03
N GLY A 258 -1.89 -30.85 6.16
CA GLY A 258 -2.47 -31.23 7.47
C GLY A 258 -3.94 -31.64 7.45
N THR A 259 -4.52 -31.90 6.27
CA THR A 259 -5.97 -32.13 6.12
C THR A 259 -6.42 -33.57 6.42
N SER A 260 -5.74 -34.28 7.34
CA SER A 260 -6.11 -35.66 7.72
C SER A 260 -7.20 -35.75 8.79
N GLN A 261 -7.58 -34.67 9.48
CA GLN A 261 -8.57 -34.72 10.58
C GLN A 261 -9.57 -33.55 10.65
N GLY A 262 -10.01 -32.98 9.52
CA GLY A 262 -11.14 -32.04 9.51
C GLY A 262 -10.95 -30.69 10.24
N ARG A 263 -9.81 -30.46 10.90
CA ARG A 263 -9.39 -29.14 11.39
C ARG A 263 -8.80 -28.37 10.21
N GLY A 264 -9.29 -27.16 9.94
CA GLY A 264 -8.99 -26.36 8.75
C GLY A 264 -7.52 -25.99 8.53
N LEU A 265 -7.28 -24.93 7.74
CA LEU A 265 -5.94 -24.46 7.39
C LEU A 265 -5.08 -24.24 8.65
N ARG A 266 -3.88 -24.84 8.69
CA ARG A 266 -2.94 -24.64 9.81
C ARG A 266 -1.92 -23.56 9.47
N PRO A 267 -1.52 -22.70 10.43
CA PRO A 267 -0.37 -21.83 10.24
C PRO A 267 0.91 -22.68 10.13
N GLY A 268 1.60 -22.56 9.00
CA GLY A 268 2.93 -23.11 8.74
C GLY A 268 3.97 -22.00 8.65
N THR A 269 5.24 -22.37 8.82
CA THR A 269 6.36 -21.44 8.63
C THR A 269 7.37 -22.08 7.68
N THR A 270 7.78 -21.33 6.66
CA THR A 270 8.81 -21.73 5.67
C THR A 270 10.02 -20.84 5.85
N LEU A 271 11.22 -21.44 5.82
CA LEU A 271 12.47 -20.71 5.69
C LEU A 271 12.66 -20.32 4.22
N VAL A 272 13.04 -19.08 3.97
CA VAL A 272 13.40 -18.60 2.63
C VAL A 272 14.82 -18.11 2.67
N ALA A 273 15.65 -18.58 1.74
CA ALA A 273 17.05 -18.19 1.60
C ALA A 273 17.33 -17.61 0.21
N THR A 274 18.09 -16.51 0.16
CA THR A 274 18.49 -15.82 -1.08
C THR A 274 19.97 -15.44 -1.05
N ASN A 275 20.64 -15.48 -2.21
CA ASN A 275 22.00 -14.94 -2.38
C ASN A 275 22.04 -13.46 -2.79
N TYR A 276 20.90 -12.77 -2.72
CA TYR A 276 20.77 -11.34 -2.90
C TYR A 276 20.00 -10.75 -1.72
N ASP A 277 20.24 -9.47 -1.45
CA ASP A 277 19.48 -8.72 -0.44
C ASP A 277 18.07 -8.43 -0.98
N PRO A 278 17.02 -9.06 -0.43
CA PRO A 278 15.64 -8.90 -0.92
C PRO A 278 15.08 -7.48 -0.72
N ASP A 279 15.63 -6.67 0.19
CA ASP A 279 15.19 -5.28 0.39
C ASP A 279 15.86 -4.31 -0.59
N LYS A 280 17.03 -4.67 -1.12
CA LYS A 280 17.79 -3.84 -2.07
C LYS A 280 17.69 -4.33 -3.51
N ALA A 281 17.24 -5.56 -3.74
CA ALA A 281 17.14 -6.12 -5.07
C ALA A 281 16.06 -5.41 -5.89
N ARG A 282 16.43 -4.99 -7.10
CA ARG A 282 15.47 -4.49 -8.08
C ARG A 282 14.53 -5.64 -8.46
N ARG A 283 13.31 -5.59 -7.95
CA ARG A 283 12.29 -6.64 -8.12
C ARG A 283 12.02 -6.89 -9.60
N PHE A 284 11.76 -8.16 -9.94
CA PHE A 284 11.15 -8.65 -11.18
C PHE A 284 9.70 -8.17 -11.21
N GLN A 285 9.58 -6.86 -11.34
CA GLN A 285 8.60 -6.38 -12.25
C GLN A 285 9.29 -6.59 -13.58
N VAL A 286 8.72 -7.42 -14.48
CA VAL A 286 8.81 -7.03 -15.89
C VAL A 286 8.50 -5.55 -15.83
N ALA A 287 9.47 -4.73 -16.23
CA ALA A 287 9.16 -3.37 -16.56
C ALA A 287 8.16 -3.54 -17.70
N VAL A 288 6.88 -3.69 -17.37
CA VAL A 288 5.83 -3.17 -18.19
C VAL A 288 6.17 -1.71 -18.13
N SER A 289 6.99 -1.32 -19.10
CA SER A 289 7.08 0.04 -19.44
C SER A 289 5.71 0.31 -20.02
N LYS A 290 4.72 0.56 -19.16
CA LYS A 290 3.32 0.75 -19.57
C LYS A 290 3.17 1.98 -20.47
N THR A 291 4.26 2.70 -20.72
CA THR A 291 4.37 3.90 -21.53
C THR A 291 5.76 3.95 -22.18
N ILE A 292 5.91 4.72 -23.26
CA ILE A 292 7.22 4.95 -23.89
C ILE A 292 8.08 5.91 -23.03
N TRP A 293 7.47 6.98 -22.50
CA TRP A 293 8.07 7.93 -21.55
C TRP A 293 7.17 8.14 -20.33
N GLY A 294 7.68 8.81 -19.28
CA GLY A 294 6.87 9.23 -18.14
C GLY A 294 6.28 10.61 -18.36
N SER A 295 5.03 10.83 -17.96
CA SER A 295 4.39 12.16 -17.93
C SER A 295 4.10 12.58 -16.48
N PRO A 296 4.01 13.90 -16.19
CA PRO A 296 3.34 14.38 -14.99
C PRO A 296 1.95 13.73 -14.88
N ALA A 297 1.55 13.32 -13.68
CA ALA A 297 0.28 12.62 -13.39
C ALA A 297 0.00 11.30 -14.16
N GLY A 298 1.01 10.69 -14.80
CA GLY A 298 0.81 9.53 -15.67
C GLY A 298 0.22 8.28 -14.99
N LYS A 299 -0.76 7.64 -15.65
CA LYS A 299 -1.51 6.47 -15.13
C LYS A 299 -0.77 5.14 -15.19
N LYS A 300 0.57 5.15 -15.30
CA LYS A 300 1.39 3.92 -15.36
C LYS A 300 1.08 2.95 -14.22
N LYS A 301 0.93 3.41 -12.98
CA LYS A 301 0.62 2.49 -11.87
C LYS A 301 -0.80 1.93 -11.94
N LEU A 302 -1.75 2.71 -12.48
CA LEU A 302 -3.17 2.39 -12.57
C LEU A 302 -3.60 1.68 -13.85
N ALA A 303 -2.80 1.71 -14.91
CA ALA A 303 -3.24 1.32 -16.25
C ALA A 303 -3.90 -0.07 -16.30
N ALA A 304 -3.30 -1.09 -15.70
CA ALA A 304 -3.88 -2.43 -15.67
C ALA A 304 -5.25 -2.49 -14.97
N ARG A 305 -5.44 -1.72 -13.89
CA ARG A 305 -6.71 -1.60 -13.19
C ARG A 305 -7.75 -0.90 -14.05
N LEU A 306 -7.38 0.19 -14.70
CA LEU A 306 -8.26 0.95 -15.60
C LEU A 306 -8.67 0.11 -16.82
N VAL A 307 -7.76 -0.67 -17.39
CA VAL A 307 -8.05 -1.59 -18.50
C VAL A 307 -9.09 -2.64 -18.11
N ALA A 308 -9.03 -3.17 -16.89
CA ALA A 308 -10.01 -4.14 -16.40
C ALA A 308 -11.43 -3.57 -16.28
N LEU A 309 -11.58 -2.24 -16.17
CA LEU A 309 -12.86 -1.54 -16.13
C LEU A 309 -13.38 -1.17 -17.52
N LEU A 310 -12.56 -1.28 -18.57
CA LEU A 310 -13.00 -0.95 -19.92
C LEU A 310 -14.01 -2.00 -20.41
N PRO A 311 -15.18 -1.60 -20.91
CA PRO A 311 -16.14 -2.50 -21.53
C PRO A 311 -15.57 -3.06 -22.83
N ALA A 312 -16.13 -4.16 -23.33
CA ALA A 312 -15.83 -4.65 -24.67
C ALA A 312 -16.09 -3.56 -25.72
N HIS A 313 -15.15 -3.38 -26.66
CA HIS A 313 -15.17 -2.30 -27.63
C HIS A 313 -14.44 -2.68 -28.92
N LYS A 314 -14.82 -2.04 -30.03
CA LYS A 314 -14.09 -2.15 -31.31
C LYS A 314 -13.22 -0.94 -31.58
N THR A 315 -13.65 0.23 -31.11
CA THR A 315 -12.92 1.50 -31.25
C THR A 315 -12.51 2.00 -29.86
N TYR A 316 -11.22 2.28 -29.67
CA TYR A 316 -10.67 2.88 -28.45
C TYR A 316 -10.11 4.27 -28.77
N VAL A 317 -10.50 5.26 -27.97
CA VAL A 317 -10.06 6.65 -28.15
C VAL A 317 -9.54 7.21 -26.82
N GLU A 318 -8.35 7.80 -26.83
CA GLU A 318 -7.73 8.47 -25.69
C GLU A 318 -7.49 9.95 -26.02
N PRO A 319 -8.45 10.85 -25.75
CA PRO A 319 -8.38 12.25 -26.18
C PRO A 319 -7.33 13.11 -25.46
N PHE A 320 -6.87 12.64 -24.29
CA PHE A 320 -5.83 13.23 -23.45
C PHE A 320 -4.73 12.18 -23.22
N ALA A 321 -3.94 11.92 -24.25
CA ALA A 321 -3.05 10.77 -24.28
C ALA A 321 -1.94 10.86 -23.24
N GLY A 322 -1.29 12.02 -23.07
CA GLY A 322 -0.09 12.17 -22.26
C GLY A 322 0.99 11.17 -22.66
N SER A 323 1.10 10.08 -21.88
CA SER A 323 2.04 8.97 -22.13
C SER A 323 1.38 7.71 -22.75
N ALA A 324 0.08 7.75 -23.02
CA ALA A 324 -0.78 6.69 -23.55
C ALA A 324 -0.73 5.39 -22.73
N ALA A 325 -0.71 5.52 -21.40
CA ALA A 325 -0.47 4.40 -20.49
C ALA A 325 -1.55 3.31 -20.58
N VAL A 326 -2.80 3.72 -20.82
CA VAL A 326 -3.93 2.80 -20.92
C VAL A 326 -3.93 2.11 -22.28
N LEU A 327 -3.69 2.85 -23.38
CA LEU A 327 -3.51 2.28 -24.73
C LEU A 327 -2.49 1.12 -24.77
N PHE A 328 -1.32 1.30 -24.15
CA PHE A 328 -0.26 0.28 -24.18
C PHE A 328 -0.49 -0.87 -23.19
N ALA A 329 -1.38 -0.69 -22.21
CA ALA A 329 -1.72 -1.73 -21.24
C ALA A 329 -2.92 -2.60 -21.68
N LYS A 330 -3.79 -2.11 -22.58
CA LYS A 330 -4.92 -2.87 -23.12
C LYS A 330 -4.53 -3.76 -24.28
N ASP A 331 -5.34 -4.80 -24.49
CA ASP A 331 -5.31 -5.59 -25.72
C ASP A 331 -5.67 -4.74 -26.94
N PRO A 332 -5.09 -4.99 -28.13
CA PRO A 332 -5.45 -4.30 -29.37
C PRO A 332 -6.94 -4.25 -29.68
N ALA A 333 -7.42 -3.05 -30.03
CA ALA A 333 -8.74 -2.86 -30.65
C ALA A 333 -8.62 -2.67 -32.17
N GLU A 334 -9.72 -2.85 -32.90
CA GLU A 334 -9.77 -2.71 -34.37
C GLU A 334 -9.39 -1.30 -34.82
N THR A 335 -9.90 -0.28 -34.13
CA THR A 335 -9.51 1.12 -34.33
C THR A 335 -9.02 1.72 -33.03
N GLU A 336 -7.82 2.31 -33.06
CA GLU A 336 -7.24 2.98 -31.90
C GLU A 336 -6.80 4.39 -32.24
N VAL A 337 -7.18 5.33 -31.38
CA VAL A 337 -7.00 6.75 -31.61
C VAL A 337 -6.44 7.40 -30.35
N ILE A 338 -5.40 8.21 -30.51
CA ILE A 338 -4.89 9.07 -29.44
C ILE A 338 -4.85 10.53 -29.89
N ASN A 339 -5.04 11.44 -28.95
CA ASN A 339 -4.93 12.88 -29.14
C ASN A 339 -4.25 13.51 -27.92
N ASP A 340 -3.57 14.63 -28.11
CA ASP A 340 -3.10 15.46 -27.01
C ASP A 340 -3.13 16.94 -27.41
N ALA A 341 -3.42 17.81 -26.45
CA ALA A 341 -3.39 19.26 -26.68
C ALA A 341 -1.94 19.75 -26.89
N ASP A 342 -0.95 19.12 -26.24
CA ASP A 342 0.46 19.38 -26.47
C ASP A 342 0.88 18.82 -27.84
N LEU A 343 1.13 19.71 -28.79
CA LEU A 343 1.52 19.36 -30.15
C LEU A 343 2.86 18.62 -30.21
N ASP A 344 3.76 18.82 -29.23
CA ASP A 344 5.02 18.07 -29.17
C ASP A 344 4.77 16.61 -28.76
N ILE A 345 3.81 16.34 -27.87
CA ILE A 345 3.42 14.95 -27.52
C ILE A 345 2.86 14.25 -28.76
N ALA A 346 1.95 14.90 -29.48
CA ALA A 346 1.40 14.37 -30.72
C ALA A 346 2.50 14.17 -31.79
N ARG A 347 3.43 15.12 -31.92
CA ARG A 347 4.58 15.02 -32.83
C ARG A 347 5.48 13.84 -32.44
N ALA A 348 5.78 13.64 -31.16
CA ALA A 348 6.61 12.55 -30.66
C ALA A 348 6.02 11.18 -31.03
N PHE A 349 4.73 10.96 -30.79
CA PHE A 349 4.06 9.73 -31.20
C PHE A 349 4.09 9.52 -32.72
N ARG A 350 3.85 10.58 -33.52
CA ARG A 350 3.92 10.50 -34.99
C ARG A 350 5.33 10.19 -35.49
N THR A 351 6.36 10.78 -34.87
CA THR A 351 7.75 10.52 -35.20
C THR A 351 8.09 9.07 -34.89
N ILE A 352 7.78 8.57 -33.68
CA ILE A 352 8.00 7.17 -33.30
C ILE A 352 7.28 6.21 -34.27
N LYS A 353 6.04 6.53 -34.64
CA LYS A 353 5.27 5.76 -35.64
C LYS A 353 5.98 5.69 -37.00
N ARG A 354 6.79 6.67 -37.38
CA ARG A 354 7.46 6.73 -38.70
C ARG A 354 8.92 6.25 -38.68
N LEU A 355 9.51 6.03 -37.50
CA LEU A 355 10.91 5.61 -37.41
C LEU A 355 11.18 4.33 -38.24
N THR A 356 12.27 4.38 -39.00
CA THR A 356 12.85 3.21 -39.66
C THR A 356 13.79 2.47 -38.71
N ARG A 357 14.14 1.22 -39.04
CA ARG A 357 15.08 0.43 -38.24
C ARG A 357 16.42 1.14 -38.03
N GLY A 358 17.00 1.71 -39.09
CA GLY A 358 18.26 2.48 -38.99
C GLY A 358 18.13 3.74 -38.13
N GLN A 359 16.95 4.38 -38.10
CA GLN A 359 16.71 5.51 -37.21
C GLN A 359 16.55 5.09 -35.74
N ILE A 360 15.94 3.92 -35.46
CA ILE A 360 15.86 3.34 -34.11
C ILE A 360 17.27 2.99 -33.61
N GLU A 361 18.08 2.35 -34.45
CA GLU A 361 19.48 2.03 -34.12
C GLU A 361 20.32 3.28 -33.87
N ARG A 362 20.15 4.33 -34.71
CA ARG A 362 20.79 5.63 -34.49
C ARG A 362 20.35 6.26 -33.16
N LEU A 363 19.04 6.26 -32.87
CA LEU A 363 18.48 6.79 -31.63
C LEU A 363 19.01 6.06 -30.40
N GLY A 364 19.16 4.73 -30.48
CA GLY A 364 19.73 3.91 -29.41
C GLY A 364 21.21 4.21 -29.11
N LYS A 365 21.97 4.70 -30.10
CA LYS A 365 23.37 5.11 -29.94
C LYS A 365 23.55 6.54 -29.39
N MET A 366 22.47 7.30 -29.23
CA MET A 366 22.54 8.66 -28.66
C MET A 366 22.70 8.60 -27.13
N PRO A 367 23.15 9.68 -26.47
CA PRO A 367 23.33 9.69 -25.01
C PRO A 367 21.98 9.51 -24.28
N TRP A 368 21.87 8.46 -23.46
CA TRP A 368 20.69 8.18 -22.63
C TRP A 368 21.00 8.15 -21.13
N THR A 369 22.20 8.54 -20.73
CA THR A 369 22.58 8.71 -19.32
C THR A 369 22.29 10.14 -18.88
N GLY A 370 21.65 10.30 -17.72
CA GLY A 370 21.33 11.60 -17.16
C GLY A 370 22.60 12.36 -16.81
N ASP A 371 22.77 13.53 -17.42
CA ASP A 371 23.93 14.39 -17.23
C ASP A 371 23.51 15.86 -17.36
N GLU A 372 23.82 16.68 -16.37
CA GLU A 372 23.39 18.08 -16.32
C GLU A 372 23.95 18.92 -17.49
N ALA A 373 25.20 18.67 -17.90
CA ALA A 373 25.81 19.39 -19.02
C ALA A 373 25.11 19.04 -20.35
N THR A 374 24.86 17.75 -20.58
CA THR A 374 24.07 17.27 -21.72
C THR A 374 22.66 17.83 -21.71
N PHE A 375 22.00 17.89 -20.54
CA PHE A 375 20.66 18.45 -20.39
C PHE A 375 20.62 19.95 -20.77
N LYS A 376 21.56 20.75 -20.26
CA LYS A 376 21.67 22.18 -20.60
C LYS A 376 21.95 22.37 -22.08
N GLY A 377 22.89 21.60 -22.66
CA GLY A 377 23.16 21.65 -24.09
C GLY A 377 21.94 21.30 -24.96
N LEU A 378 21.09 20.37 -24.50
CA LEU A 378 19.86 19.99 -25.20
C LEU A 378 18.73 21.01 -25.03
N ILE A 379 18.69 21.83 -23.98
CA ILE A 379 17.70 22.91 -23.85
C ILE A 379 17.83 23.88 -25.03
N ASP A 380 19.06 24.33 -25.31
CA ASP A 380 19.34 25.33 -26.35
C ASP A 380 19.59 24.71 -27.74
N ALA A 381 19.67 23.38 -27.82
CA ALA A 381 19.88 22.69 -29.08
C ALA A 381 18.74 22.93 -30.06
N THR A 382 19.08 23.25 -31.31
CA THR A 382 18.17 23.29 -32.46
C THR A 382 18.35 22.00 -33.29
N PRO A 383 17.46 21.00 -33.15
CA PRO A 383 17.63 19.72 -33.83
C PRO A 383 17.46 19.85 -35.35
N ARG A 384 18.37 19.22 -36.10
CA ARG A 384 18.39 19.28 -37.58
C ARG A 384 17.51 18.23 -38.27
N ASP A 385 17.10 17.19 -37.54
CA ASP A 385 16.26 16.12 -38.05
C ASP A 385 15.31 15.59 -36.96
N ASP A 386 14.33 14.77 -37.37
CA ASP A 386 13.30 14.23 -36.48
C ASP A 386 13.84 13.28 -35.40
N VAL A 387 14.95 12.58 -35.65
CA VAL A 387 15.57 11.66 -34.68
C VAL A 387 16.24 12.47 -33.57
N ALA A 388 17.01 13.50 -33.95
CA ALA A 388 17.62 14.43 -33.02
C ALA A 388 16.57 15.21 -32.22
N TRP A 389 15.47 15.61 -32.87
CA TRP A 389 14.35 16.27 -32.19
C TRP A 389 13.68 15.34 -31.18
N LEU A 390 13.41 14.09 -31.55
CA LEU A 390 12.80 13.10 -30.67
C LEU A 390 13.72 12.76 -29.48
N HIS A 391 15.02 12.62 -29.72
CA HIS A 391 16.03 12.43 -28.66
C HIS A 391 15.98 13.59 -27.66
N ARG A 392 16.06 14.84 -28.14
CA ARG A 392 15.95 16.04 -27.31
C ARG A 392 14.66 16.04 -26.49
N PHE A 393 13.51 15.84 -27.14
CA PHE A 393 12.20 15.81 -26.50
C PHE A 393 12.14 14.78 -25.36
N LEU A 394 12.57 13.54 -25.62
CA LEU A 394 12.50 12.44 -24.66
C LEU A 394 13.54 12.57 -23.55
N TYR A 395 14.75 13.04 -23.87
CA TYR A 395 15.80 13.28 -22.89
C TYR A 395 15.36 14.36 -21.89
N LEU A 396 14.90 15.51 -22.39
CA LEU A 396 14.39 16.57 -21.53
C LEU A 396 13.20 16.10 -20.70
N THR A 397 12.25 15.36 -21.28
CA THR A 397 11.11 14.82 -20.53
C THR A 397 11.55 13.84 -19.43
N HIS A 398 12.55 13.00 -19.70
CA HIS A 398 13.00 11.98 -18.75
C HIS A 398 13.84 12.57 -17.61
N PHE A 399 14.71 13.53 -17.90
CA PHE A 399 15.70 14.03 -16.95
C PHE A 399 15.31 15.36 -16.28
N SER A 400 14.16 15.96 -16.66
CA SER A 400 13.65 17.14 -15.96
C SER A 400 13.09 16.80 -14.58
N TYR A 401 13.24 17.74 -13.64
CA TYR A 401 12.62 17.68 -12.31
C TYR A 401 11.10 17.54 -12.43
N GLY A 402 10.51 16.56 -11.72
CA GLY A 402 9.08 16.27 -11.81
C GLY A 402 8.56 15.84 -13.19
N LYS A 403 9.46 15.52 -14.14
CA LYS A 403 9.13 15.31 -15.56
C LYS A 403 8.51 16.54 -16.25
N MET A 404 8.73 17.74 -15.69
CA MET A 404 8.34 19.01 -16.30
C MET A 404 9.34 19.38 -17.41
N ARG A 405 9.04 18.96 -18.64
CA ARG A 405 9.92 19.07 -19.82
C ARG A 405 10.55 20.46 -19.94
N GLY A 406 11.88 20.53 -19.85
CA GLY A 406 12.67 21.72 -20.19
C GLY A 406 12.77 22.80 -19.11
N LYS A 407 12.27 22.58 -17.88
CA LYS A 407 12.38 23.56 -16.79
C LYS A 407 13.73 23.50 -16.05
N SER A 408 14.03 22.37 -15.42
CA SER A 408 15.28 22.17 -14.66
C SER A 408 15.69 20.71 -14.64
N PHE A 409 16.99 20.45 -14.57
CA PHE A 409 17.53 19.09 -14.46
C PHE A 409 17.21 18.48 -13.08
N SER A 410 16.96 17.17 -13.03
CA SER A 410 16.74 16.44 -11.77
C SER A 410 18.04 15.84 -11.24
N PRO A 411 18.60 16.33 -10.11
CA PRO A 411 19.86 15.81 -9.56
C PRO A 411 19.83 14.31 -9.25
N SER A 412 18.65 13.79 -8.86
CA SER A 412 18.43 12.36 -8.60
C SER A 412 18.58 11.46 -9.83
N THR A 413 18.76 12.02 -11.02
CA THR A 413 18.91 11.28 -12.28
C THR A 413 20.31 11.37 -12.88
N GLN A 414 21.24 12.07 -12.22
CA GLN A 414 22.64 12.12 -12.62
C GLN A 414 23.26 10.71 -12.65
N GLY A 415 23.91 10.36 -13.76
CA GLY A 415 24.53 9.06 -13.97
C GLY A 415 23.55 7.91 -14.22
N ILE A 416 22.24 8.16 -14.25
CA ILE A 416 21.23 7.11 -14.47
C ILE A 416 20.92 6.96 -15.95
N GLU A 417 21.10 5.76 -16.48
CA GLU A 417 20.73 5.41 -17.86
C GLU A 417 19.23 5.19 -18.02
N ALA A 418 18.63 5.87 -18.99
CA ALA A 418 17.22 5.77 -19.32
C ALA A 418 16.97 4.62 -20.31
N LYS A 419 16.07 3.69 -19.96
CA LYS A 419 15.60 2.63 -20.86
C LYS A 419 14.68 3.13 -22.01
N THR A 420 14.66 4.43 -22.31
CA THR A 420 13.69 5.05 -23.23
C THR A 420 13.87 4.54 -24.66
N ALA A 421 15.10 4.40 -25.15
CA ALA A 421 15.35 3.87 -26.49
C ALA A 421 14.83 2.43 -26.67
N ALA A 422 15.12 1.55 -25.71
CA ALA A 422 14.63 0.17 -25.72
C ALA A 422 13.09 0.09 -25.69
N ARG A 423 12.43 1.03 -25.00
CA ARG A 423 10.96 1.11 -24.97
C ARG A 423 10.40 1.54 -26.33
N ILE A 424 11.04 2.48 -27.01
CA ILE A 424 10.62 2.88 -28.36
C ILE A 424 10.65 1.67 -29.29
N GLU A 425 11.72 0.88 -29.25
CA GLU A 425 11.82 -0.34 -30.05
C GLU A 425 10.67 -1.33 -29.76
N ALA A 426 10.32 -1.50 -28.48
CA ALA A 426 9.22 -2.38 -28.07
C ALA A 426 7.82 -1.88 -28.47
N PHE A 427 7.55 -0.56 -28.40
CA PHE A 427 6.21 0.00 -28.60
C PHE A 427 5.97 0.60 -29.99
N ALA A 428 7.02 0.91 -30.77
CA ALA A 428 6.88 1.45 -32.11
C ALA A 428 6.02 0.57 -33.05
N PRO A 429 6.11 -0.79 -33.01
CA PRO A 429 5.23 -1.65 -33.82
C PRO A 429 3.75 -1.42 -33.51
N ARG A 430 3.38 -1.27 -32.23
CA ARG A 430 2.00 -1.04 -31.79
C ARG A 430 1.43 0.26 -32.38
N LEU A 431 2.23 1.32 -32.39
CA LEU A 431 1.84 2.64 -32.87
C LEU A 431 1.57 2.69 -34.39
N LYS A 432 2.07 1.73 -35.19
CA LYS A 432 1.80 1.68 -36.64
C LYS A 432 0.29 1.66 -36.93
N ASN A 433 -0.49 1.01 -36.07
CA ASN A 433 -1.94 0.86 -36.23
C ASN A 433 -2.77 1.93 -35.50
N VAL A 434 -2.11 2.85 -34.77
CA VAL A 434 -2.78 3.88 -33.97
C VAL A 434 -2.90 5.18 -34.77
N ARG A 435 -4.09 5.81 -34.77
CA ARG A 435 -4.33 7.13 -35.37
C ARG A 435 -3.98 8.22 -34.35
N ILE A 436 -3.14 9.19 -34.75
CA ILE A 436 -2.54 10.16 -33.82
C ILE A 436 -2.91 11.58 -34.24
N TYR A 437 -3.69 12.27 -33.40
CA TYR A 437 -4.12 13.66 -33.56
C TYR A 437 -3.41 14.57 -32.56
N GLY A 438 -3.52 15.88 -32.75
CA GLY A 438 -3.02 16.88 -31.80
C GLY A 438 -3.90 18.13 -31.84
N GLY A 439 -4.05 18.78 -30.68
CA GLY A 439 -4.95 19.90 -30.45
C GLY A 439 -6.19 19.53 -29.64
N ASP A 440 -7.27 20.30 -29.81
CA ASP A 440 -8.49 20.20 -29.01
C ASP A 440 -9.13 18.80 -29.05
N TYR A 441 -9.42 18.26 -27.85
CA TYR A 441 -9.98 16.93 -27.66
C TYR A 441 -11.37 16.77 -28.31
N GLY A 442 -12.17 17.85 -28.35
CA GLY A 442 -13.56 17.82 -28.81
C GLY A 442 -13.69 17.39 -30.26
N LYS A 443 -12.72 17.76 -31.12
CA LYS A 443 -12.70 17.36 -32.54
C LYS A 443 -12.56 15.85 -32.72
N VAL A 444 -11.73 15.22 -31.90
CA VAL A 444 -11.48 13.76 -31.97
C VAL A 444 -12.63 13.01 -31.34
N VAL A 445 -13.18 13.50 -30.23
CA VAL A 445 -14.39 12.94 -29.62
C VAL A 445 -15.54 12.94 -30.61
N ALA A 446 -15.89 14.08 -31.20
CA ALA A 446 -17.00 14.19 -32.15
C ALA A 446 -16.83 13.30 -33.39
N LYS A 447 -15.58 13.10 -33.85
CA LYS A 447 -15.28 12.29 -35.03
C LYS A 447 -15.47 10.78 -34.81
N TYR A 448 -15.17 10.30 -33.60
CA TYR A 448 -15.14 8.86 -33.30
C TYR A 448 -16.27 8.41 -32.38
N ASP A 449 -17.16 9.31 -31.97
CA ASP A 449 -18.30 8.98 -31.11
C ASP A 449 -19.29 8.06 -31.82
N SER A 450 -19.41 6.84 -31.29
CA SER A 450 -20.30 5.80 -31.80
C SER A 450 -20.63 4.81 -30.68
N PRO A 451 -21.73 4.03 -30.78
CA PRO A 451 -22.05 3.00 -29.79
C PRO A 451 -20.97 1.92 -29.59
N ASN A 452 -20.06 1.74 -30.56
CA ASN A 452 -18.97 0.76 -30.50
C ASN A 452 -17.63 1.35 -30.00
N THR A 453 -17.65 2.62 -29.60
CA THR A 453 -16.47 3.36 -29.14
C THR A 453 -16.42 3.36 -27.61
N VAL A 454 -15.23 3.11 -27.08
CA VAL A 454 -14.89 3.45 -25.69
C VAL A 454 -13.90 4.61 -25.67
N PHE A 455 -14.19 5.61 -24.86
CA PHE A 455 -13.30 6.73 -24.58
C PHE A 455 -12.62 6.54 -23.23
N PHE A 456 -11.30 6.70 -23.17
CA PHE A 456 -10.58 6.91 -21.91
C PHE A 456 -10.22 8.38 -21.77
N PHE A 457 -10.78 9.03 -20.77
CA PHE A 457 -10.54 10.44 -20.48
C PHE A 457 -9.65 10.61 -19.25
N ASP A 458 -8.56 11.36 -19.42
CA ASP A 458 -7.67 11.76 -18.35
C ASP A 458 -7.25 13.24 -18.48
N PRO A 459 -8.22 14.18 -18.40
CA PRO A 459 -7.95 15.60 -18.56
C PRO A 459 -7.10 16.16 -17.40
N PRO A 460 -6.52 17.36 -17.53
CA PRO A 460 -5.81 18.02 -16.43
C PRO A 460 -6.75 18.29 -15.23
N TYR A 461 -6.23 18.12 -14.00
CA TYR A 461 -6.98 18.30 -12.76
C TYR A 461 -6.60 19.63 -12.09
N PRO A 462 -7.55 20.47 -11.66
CA PRO A 462 -7.24 21.72 -10.99
C PRO A 462 -6.64 21.49 -9.60
N GLY A 463 -5.63 22.28 -9.25
CA GLY A 463 -5.15 22.46 -7.88
C GLY A 463 -4.14 21.41 -7.41
N TYR A 464 -3.38 20.79 -8.32
CA TYR A 464 -2.32 19.83 -7.99
C TYR A 464 -0.88 20.36 -8.19
N ASN A 465 -0.69 21.70 -8.29
CA ASN A 465 0.61 22.38 -8.42
C ASN A 465 1.53 21.77 -9.50
N VAL A 466 0.95 21.40 -10.63
CA VAL A 466 1.69 21.04 -11.83
C VAL A 466 1.15 21.90 -12.97
N ASP A 467 1.91 22.90 -13.43
CA ASP A 467 1.55 23.70 -14.61
C ASP A 467 1.50 22.81 -15.86
N VAL A 468 0.38 22.13 -16.09
CA VAL A 468 0.11 21.28 -17.26
C VAL A 468 -1.19 21.69 -17.94
N GLY A 469 -1.40 22.99 -18.14
CA GLY A 469 -2.55 23.54 -18.87
C GLY A 469 -3.85 23.58 -18.06
N GLU A 470 -3.76 23.56 -16.73
CA GLU A 470 -4.93 23.63 -15.83
C GLU A 470 -5.74 24.94 -16.04
N SER A 471 -5.11 26.04 -16.46
CA SER A 471 -5.77 27.34 -16.70
C SER A 471 -6.68 27.37 -17.92
N ASP A 472 -6.45 26.48 -18.89
CA ASP A 472 -7.08 26.53 -20.21
C ASP A 472 -8.15 25.43 -20.39
N PHE A 473 -8.35 24.58 -19.38
CA PHE A 473 -9.31 23.49 -19.41
C PHE A 473 -10.68 23.92 -18.89
N ASP A 474 -11.66 23.97 -19.79
CA ASP A 474 -13.05 24.31 -19.48
C ASP A 474 -13.83 23.07 -19.00
N GLU A 475 -14.02 22.98 -17.67
CA GLU A 475 -14.75 21.89 -17.00
C GLU A 475 -16.24 21.83 -17.43
N ASP A 476 -16.88 22.98 -17.67
CA ASP A 476 -18.30 23.08 -18.05
C ASP A 476 -18.51 22.55 -19.48
N ARG A 477 -17.64 22.96 -20.42
CA ARG A 477 -17.63 22.44 -21.80
C ARG A 477 -17.38 20.94 -21.82
N PHE A 478 -16.43 20.46 -21.01
CA PHE A 478 -16.10 19.03 -20.95
C PHE A 478 -17.28 18.20 -20.40
N PHE A 479 -17.94 18.68 -19.36
CA PHE A 479 -19.15 18.05 -18.82
C PHE A 479 -20.27 17.96 -19.87
N GLY A 480 -20.47 19.02 -20.66
CA GLY A 480 -21.40 19.01 -21.80
C GLY A 480 -21.08 17.92 -22.81
N VAL A 481 -19.80 17.69 -23.11
CA VAL A 481 -19.36 16.60 -23.99
C VAL A 481 -19.73 15.25 -23.39
N LEU A 482 -19.41 14.98 -22.11
CA LEU A 482 -19.71 13.70 -21.46
C LEU A 482 -21.20 13.34 -21.52
N LYS A 483 -22.09 14.32 -21.34
CA LYS A 483 -23.55 14.12 -21.43
C LYS A 483 -24.06 13.80 -22.83
N SER A 484 -23.32 14.20 -23.87
CA SER A 484 -23.75 14.06 -25.28
C SER A 484 -23.24 12.78 -25.96
N LEU A 485 -22.36 12.02 -25.31
CA LEU A 485 -21.69 10.86 -25.90
C LEU A 485 -22.66 9.71 -26.19
N LYS A 486 -22.54 9.15 -27.40
CA LYS A 486 -23.18 7.89 -27.79
C LYS A 486 -22.36 6.67 -27.36
N GLY A 487 -21.05 6.82 -27.34
CA GLY A 487 -20.10 5.78 -26.92
C GLY A 487 -19.97 5.67 -25.39
N LYS A 488 -19.32 4.60 -24.96
CA LYS A 488 -19.00 4.39 -23.54
C LYS A 488 -17.78 5.21 -23.15
N PHE A 489 -17.68 5.69 -21.92
CA PHE A 489 -16.48 6.36 -21.44
C PHE A 489 -16.05 5.89 -20.05
N LEU A 490 -14.74 5.90 -19.83
CA LEU A 490 -14.12 5.79 -18.52
C LEU A 490 -13.27 7.05 -18.29
N LEU A 491 -13.59 7.81 -17.27
CA LEU A 491 -12.94 9.05 -16.88
C LEU A 491 -12.18 8.85 -15.57
N THR A 492 -10.93 9.30 -15.52
CA THR A 492 -10.23 9.54 -14.26
C THR A 492 -10.12 11.04 -14.01
N TYR A 493 -10.57 11.50 -12.84
CA TYR A 493 -10.51 12.92 -12.47
C TYR A 493 -10.06 13.13 -11.02
N GLY A 494 -9.55 14.31 -10.69
CA GLY A 494 -9.32 14.69 -9.29
C GLY A 494 -10.64 14.89 -8.53
N VAL A 495 -10.58 14.96 -7.21
CA VAL A 495 -11.73 15.33 -6.37
C VAL A 495 -11.88 16.85 -6.16
N ARG A 496 -11.03 17.65 -6.82
CA ARG A 496 -11.01 19.11 -6.80
C ARG A 496 -11.58 19.68 -8.11
N GLY A 497 -11.98 20.95 -8.11
CA GLY A 497 -12.56 21.63 -9.28
C GLY A 497 -14.08 21.66 -9.26
N LYS A 498 -14.69 22.21 -10.32
CA LYS A 498 -16.15 22.27 -10.49
C LYS A 498 -16.72 20.93 -10.96
N LEU A 499 -15.95 20.16 -11.73
CA LEU A 499 -16.42 18.94 -12.41
C LEU A 499 -16.95 17.86 -11.44
N PRO A 500 -16.32 17.56 -10.27
CA PRO A 500 -16.90 16.63 -9.29
C PRO A 500 -18.33 16.98 -8.87
N GLY A 501 -18.61 18.28 -8.67
CA GLY A 501 -19.96 18.76 -8.35
C GLY A 501 -20.95 18.54 -9.49
N LEU A 502 -20.53 18.82 -10.73
CA LEU A 502 -21.36 18.59 -11.93
C LEU A 502 -21.66 17.10 -12.17
N LEU A 503 -20.70 16.22 -11.88
CA LEU A 503 -20.82 14.78 -12.10
C LEU A 503 -21.80 14.12 -11.12
N LYS A 504 -21.90 14.62 -9.88
CA LYS A 504 -22.71 14.03 -8.79
C LYS A 504 -24.16 13.77 -9.21
N ASP A 505 -24.77 14.72 -9.91
CA ASP A 505 -26.19 14.66 -10.30
C ASP A 505 -26.39 14.26 -11.78
N ALA A 506 -25.34 13.76 -12.43
CA ALA A 506 -25.35 13.47 -13.87
C ALA A 506 -25.87 12.07 -14.23
N GLY A 507 -26.13 11.21 -13.24
CA GLY A 507 -26.58 9.82 -13.46
C GLY A 507 -25.48 8.88 -13.96
N PHE A 508 -24.20 9.24 -13.80
CA PHE A 508 -23.06 8.37 -14.13
C PHE A 508 -22.71 7.43 -12.96
N ALA A 509 -22.11 6.28 -13.28
CA ALA A 509 -21.50 5.43 -12.28
C ALA A 509 -20.20 6.09 -11.80
N ILE A 510 -20.16 6.48 -10.53
CA ILE A 510 -19.01 7.16 -9.93
C ILE A 510 -18.49 6.31 -8.78
N LYS A 511 -17.20 6.00 -8.86
CA LYS A 511 -16.45 5.38 -7.77
C LYS A 511 -15.20 6.20 -7.49
N ARG A 512 -14.49 5.88 -6.42
CA ARG A 512 -13.19 6.48 -6.10
C ARG A 512 -12.07 5.44 -6.08
N ILE A 513 -10.88 5.88 -6.43
CA ILE A 513 -9.65 5.08 -6.41
C ILE A 513 -8.55 5.82 -5.64
N ARG A 514 -7.96 5.16 -4.65
CA ARG A 514 -6.86 5.68 -3.83
C ARG A 514 -5.52 5.12 -4.33
N THR A 515 -4.56 6.00 -4.63
CA THR A 515 -3.24 5.58 -5.14
C THR A 515 -2.06 6.21 -4.43
N PRO A 516 -1.04 5.43 -4.02
CA PRO A 516 0.17 6.00 -3.44
C PRO A 516 0.91 6.91 -4.44
N ARG A 517 1.13 8.19 -4.06
CA ARG A 517 1.83 9.17 -4.89
C ARG A 517 3.29 8.76 -5.09
N SER A 518 3.77 8.76 -6.33
CA SER A 518 5.21 8.66 -6.65
C SER A 518 5.97 9.98 -6.52
N ILE A 519 5.25 11.08 -6.25
CA ILE A 519 5.76 12.47 -6.23
C ILE A 519 6.23 12.91 -4.82
N GLY A 520 6.08 12.06 -3.79
CA GLY A 520 6.46 12.38 -2.41
C GLY A 520 7.94 12.77 -2.18
N SER A 521 8.80 12.66 -3.19
CA SER A 521 10.20 13.09 -3.15
C SER A 521 10.44 14.53 -3.66
N MET A 522 9.40 15.27 -4.05
CA MET A 522 9.54 16.62 -4.60
C MET A 522 9.44 17.69 -3.49
N ARG A 523 10.54 18.40 -3.18
CA ARG A 523 10.54 19.50 -2.20
C ARG A 523 9.58 20.59 -2.69
N GLY A 524 8.57 20.91 -1.87
CA GLY A 524 7.57 21.95 -2.16
C GLY A 524 6.20 21.44 -2.66
N VAL A 525 6.06 20.16 -3.02
CA VAL A 525 4.77 19.58 -3.45
C VAL A 525 4.12 18.84 -2.29
N GLY A 526 3.59 19.59 -1.31
CA GLY A 526 2.86 19.01 -0.18
C GLY A 526 1.59 18.26 -0.58
N GLY A 527 1.12 17.33 0.27
CA GLY A 527 -0.14 16.60 0.14
C GLY A 527 -0.04 15.14 0.63
N PRO A 528 -1.17 14.42 0.76
CA PRO A 528 -1.18 13.06 1.31
C PRO A 528 -0.28 12.10 0.53
N SER A 529 0.18 11.03 1.17
CA SER A 529 0.96 9.95 0.53
C SER A 529 0.13 9.17 -0.50
N VAL A 530 -1.19 9.41 -0.52
CA VAL A 530 -2.20 8.81 -1.39
C VAL A 530 -2.91 9.93 -2.17
N LEU A 531 -3.19 9.69 -3.45
CA LEU A 531 -4.01 10.55 -4.31
C LEU A 531 -5.35 9.84 -4.50
N THR A 532 -6.44 10.43 -4.02
CA THR A 532 -7.79 10.01 -4.41
C THR A 532 -8.18 10.62 -5.73
N GLN A 533 -8.68 9.75 -6.61
CA GLN A 533 -9.20 10.11 -7.92
C GLN A 533 -10.61 9.55 -8.05
N LEU A 534 -11.48 10.27 -8.75
CA LEU A 534 -12.76 9.75 -9.20
C LEU A 534 -12.55 8.88 -10.43
N VAL A 535 -13.25 7.76 -10.48
CA VAL A 535 -13.41 6.90 -11.66
C VAL A 535 -14.87 6.97 -12.05
N VAL A 536 -15.14 7.51 -13.23
CA VAL A 536 -16.50 7.82 -13.68
C VAL A 536 -16.78 7.17 -15.01
N ALA A 537 -17.96 6.56 -15.14
CA ALA A 537 -18.39 5.92 -16.38
C ALA A 537 -19.90 6.12 -16.64
N ASN A 538 -20.29 6.10 -17.91
CA ASN A 538 -21.70 6.02 -18.32
C ASN A 538 -22.20 4.57 -18.48
N PHE A 539 -21.53 3.62 -17.83
CA PHE A 539 -21.89 2.22 -17.74
C PHE A 539 -21.55 1.71 -16.34
N ASP A 540 -22.12 0.56 -15.95
CA ASP A 540 -21.90 0.01 -14.61
C ASP A 540 -20.44 -0.35 -14.37
N LEU A 541 -19.87 0.23 -13.32
CA LEU A 541 -18.55 -0.12 -12.81
C LEU A 541 -18.68 -1.38 -11.94
N VAL A 542 -18.71 -2.54 -12.60
CA VAL A 542 -18.76 -3.84 -11.91
C VAL A 542 -17.36 -4.22 -11.43
N GLU A 543 -17.16 -4.18 -10.12
CA GLU A 543 -15.98 -4.76 -9.49
C GLU A 543 -16.11 -6.28 -9.41
N LYS A 544 -15.04 -7.01 -9.74
CA LYS A 544 -14.91 -8.41 -9.31
C LYS A 544 -14.27 -8.41 -7.92
N THR A 545 -15.06 -8.23 -6.86
CA THR A 545 -14.59 -8.37 -5.46
C THR A 545 -14.72 -9.84 -5.01
N GLU A 546 -13.64 -10.43 -4.53
CA GLU A 546 -13.68 -11.71 -3.77
C GLU A 546 -14.09 -11.41 -2.32
N ASP A 547 -14.87 -12.31 -1.68
CA ASP A 547 -15.16 -12.21 -0.25
C ASP A 547 -13.86 -12.23 0.57
N GLY A 548 -13.58 -11.13 1.27
CA GLY A 548 -12.42 -10.96 2.15
C GLY A 548 -11.29 -10.08 1.61
N VAL A 549 -11.44 -9.43 0.45
CA VAL A 549 -10.55 -8.37 -0.03
C VAL A 549 -11.31 -7.04 -0.06
N GLU A 550 -10.73 -5.98 0.51
CA GLU A 550 -11.32 -4.64 0.47
C GLU A 550 -11.60 -4.19 -0.98
N PRO A 551 -12.73 -3.49 -1.24
CA PRO A 551 -13.08 -3.00 -2.58
C PRO A 551 -11.96 -2.17 -3.21
N LEU A 552 -11.70 -2.42 -4.50
CA LEU A 552 -10.65 -1.74 -5.26
C LEU A 552 -11.09 -0.31 -5.64
N LEU A 553 -12.39 -0.16 -5.85
CA LEU A 553 -13.12 1.07 -6.06
C LEU A 553 -14.13 1.20 -4.93
N GLU A 554 -13.98 2.27 -4.17
CA GLU A 554 -14.89 2.55 -3.07
C GLU A 554 -16.08 3.37 -3.61
N ASP A 555 -17.26 3.22 -2.99
CA ASP A 555 -18.40 4.07 -3.29
C ASP A 555 -18.06 5.53 -2.97
N TRP A 556 -18.49 6.44 -3.85
CA TRP A 556 -18.35 7.86 -3.62
C TRP A 556 -19.70 8.47 -3.30
N HIS A 557 -19.93 8.78 -2.03
CA HIS A 557 -21.20 9.31 -1.52
C HIS A 557 -21.36 10.84 -1.73
N GLY A 558 -20.58 11.43 -2.64
CA GLY A 558 -20.62 12.87 -2.89
C GLY A 558 -20.14 13.75 -1.74
N GLN A 559 -19.49 13.16 -0.73
CA GLN A 559 -18.73 13.89 0.28
C GLN A 559 -17.31 14.12 -0.25
N LEU A 560 -16.87 15.38 -0.23
CA LEU A 560 -15.45 15.71 -0.27
C LEU A 560 -14.82 15.08 0.97
N GLU A 561 -14.08 13.98 0.83
CA GLU A 561 -13.44 13.36 1.98
C GLU A 561 -12.43 14.33 2.60
N LEU A 562 -12.50 14.45 3.92
CA LEU A 562 -11.61 15.23 4.80
C LEU A 562 -10.10 14.87 4.65
N GLY A 563 -9.78 13.83 3.86
CA GLY A 563 -8.43 13.40 3.49
C GLY A 563 -7.97 13.79 2.08
N ASP A 564 -8.86 14.14 1.15
CA ASP A 564 -8.51 14.35 -0.28
C ASP A 564 -9.12 15.58 -0.96
N ALA A 565 -9.92 16.39 -0.25
CA ALA A 565 -9.95 17.82 -0.55
C ALA A 565 -8.50 18.39 -0.55
N ALA A 566 -8.29 19.69 -0.59
CA ALA A 566 -7.26 20.19 0.32
C ALA A 566 -7.75 19.84 1.74
N GLY A 567 -7.65 18.56 2.13
CA GLY A 567 -8.22 18.08 3.36
C GLY A 567 -7.44 18.76 4.47
N PRO A 568 -8.07 19.23 5.55
CA PRO A 568 -7.48 20.13 6.53
C PRO A 568 -6.24 19.55 7.26
N GLU A 569 -5.60 18.45 6.85
CA GLU A 569 -4.52 17.81 7.62
C GLU A 569 -3.22 18.47 7.20
N ALA A 570 -3.00 18.54 5.88
CA ALA A 570 -2.01 19.44 5.32
C ALA A 570 -2.44 20.91 5.42
N GLU A 571 -3.71 21.21 5.65
CA GLU A 571 -4.19 22.58 5.84
C GLU A 571 -4.24 23.01 7.32
N VAL A 572 -4.31 22.13 8.31
CA VAL A 572 -4.18 22.46 9.75
C VAL A 572 -2.72 22.44 10.16
N GLU A 573 -1.96 21.46 9.68
CA GLU A 573 -0.50 21.42 9.83
C GLU A 573 0.18 22.58 9.06
N LYS A 574 -0.51 23.20 8.07
CA LYS A 574 -0.10 24.46 7.40
C LYS A 574 -0.90 25.71 7.76
N ALA A 575 -2.03 25.64 8.49
CA ALA A 575 -2.80 26.81 8.93
C ALA A 575 -2.44 27.23 10.35
N GLN A 576 -1.95 26.32 11.20
CA GLN A 576 -1.34 26.76 12.45
C GLN A 576 -0.17 27.70 12.11
N ALA A 577 -0.25 28.92 12.60
CA ALA A 577 0.72 29.95 12.23
C ALA A 577 2.12 29.60 12.75
N PHE A 578 2.21 28.98 13.93
CA PHE A 578 3.45 28.63 14.62
C PHE A 578 3.31 27.31 15.38
N GLY A 579 4.43 26.67 15.71
CA GLY A 579 4.45 25.46 16.56
C GLY A 579 4.42 25.79 18.06
N THR A 580 3.86 24.89 18.85
CA THR A 580 3.91 24.92 20.33
C THR A 580 4.23 23.52 20.87
N PHE A 581 4.94 23.47 21.99
CA PHE A 581 5.17 22.21 22.71
C PHE A 581 3.84 21.57 23.10
N GLY A 582 3.73 20.24 22.96
CA GLY A 582 2.51 19.48 23.24
C GLY A 582 1.32 19.76 22.31
N GLY A 583 1.49 20.52 21.23
CA GLY A 583 0.38 21.07 20.45
C GLY A 583 -0.58 20.02 19.86
N SER A 584 -1.87 20.35 19.89
CA SER A 584 -3.00 19.48 19.49
C SER A 584 -3.10 19.11 18.00
N HIS A 585 -2.19 19.58 17.14
CA HIS A 585 -2.20 19.33 15.70
C HIS A 585 -2.20 17.84 15.31
N HIS A 586 -1.61 16.95 16.12
CA HIS A 586 -1.56 15.52 15.86
C HIS A 586 -2.92 14.80 15.95
N TYR A 587 -3.92 15.42 16.60
CA TYR A 587 -5.24 14.81 16.82
C TYR A 587 -6.44 15.74 16.57
N ALA A 588 -6.24 17.05 16.38
CA ALA A 588 -7.30 18.04 16.15
C ALA A 588 -8.32 17.59 15.07
N LYS A 589 -7.80 17.11 13.94
CA LYS A 589 -8.58 16.60 12.81
C LYS A 589 -9.46 15.39 13.12
N ARG A 590 -8.94 14.50 13.96
CA ARG A 590 -9.66 13.32 14.42
C ARG A 590 -10.69 13.70 15.48
N LEU A 591 -10.54 14.83 16.17
CA LEU A 591 -11.57 15.32 17.08
C LEU A 591 -12.75 15.98 16.38
N LEU A 592 -12.57 16.60 15.20
CA LEU A 592 -13.65 17.35 14.51
C LEU A 592 -14.99 16.60 14.39
N PRO A 593 -15.06 15.31 13.98
CA PRO A 593 -16.33 14.59 13.86
C PRO A 593 -17.06 14.38 15.19
N ARG A 594 -16.39 14.66 16.31
CA ARG A 594 -16.88 14.43 17.67
C ARG A 594 -17.29 15.75 18.34
N ILE A 595 -17.03 16.89 17.71
CA ILE A 595 -17.48 18.20 18.20
C ILE A 595 -18.98 18.34 17.87
N PRO A 596 -19.85 18.54 18.87
CA PRO A 596 -21.27 18.76 18.65
C PRO A 596 -21.52 20.12 18.01
N GLU A 597 -22.72 20.32 17.46
CA GLU A 597 -23.14 21.65 16.99
C GLU A 597 -23.06 22.68 18.12
N HIS A 598 -22.56 23.87 17.78
CA HIS A 598 -22.35 24.97 18.72
C HIS A 598 -22.33 26.31 17.99
N THR A 599 -22.69 27.38 18.69
CA THR A 599 -22.64 28.76 18.15
C THR A 599 -21.46 29.55 18.70
N THR A 600 -21.01 29.22 19.91
CA THR A 600 -19.84 29.82 20.56
C THR A 600 -18.74 28.77 20.74
N TYR A 601 -17.54 29.05 20.27
CA TYR A 601 -16.36 28.19 20.40
C TYR A 601 -15.30 28.84 21.28
N VAL A 602 -14.75 28.09 22.24
CA VAL A 602 -13.75 28.61 23.19
C VAL A 602 -12.58 27.64 23.38
N GLU A 603 -11.35 28.13 23.25
CA GLU A 603 -10.11 27.43 23.65
C GLU A 603 -9.43 28.19 24.80
N PRO A 604 -9.62 27.79 26.07
CA PRO A 604 -9.00 28.45 27.22
C PRO A 604 -7.49 28.18 27.38
N PHE A 605 -6.97 27.19 26.64
CA PHE A 605 -5.55 26.82 26.54
C PHE A 605 -5.16 26.80 25.07
N ALA A 606 -5.11 27.98 24.44
CA ALA A 606 -5.03 28.08 22.99
C ALA A 606 -3.78 27.41 22.40
N GLY A 607 -2.60 27.62 22.99
CA GLY A 607 -1.35 27.17 22.38
C GLY A 607 -1.25 27.64 20.91
N ALA A 608 -1.08 26.72 19.96
CA ALA A 608 -1.11 27.02 18.52
C ALA A 608 -2.53 27.14 17.91
N ALA A 609 -3.59 26.88 18.69
CA ALA A 609 -5.00 26.86 18.32
C ALA A 609 -5.32 25.91 17.15
N ALA A 610 -4.69 24.72 17.13
CA ALA A 610 -4.77 23.81 15.99
C ALA A 610 -6.21 23.34 15.71
N LEU A 611 -7.06 23.22 16.73
CA LEU A 611 -8.46 22.83 16.56
C LEU A 611 -9.31 23.96 15.96
N LEU A 612 -9.12 25.21 16.39
CA LEU A 612 -9.71 26.40 15.77
C LEU A 612 -9.42 26.49 14.27
N TYR A 613 -8.16 26.26 13.87
CA TYR A 613 -7.75 26.26 12.46
C TYR A 613 -8.33 25.08 11.66
N ALA A 614 -8.74 24.00 12.34
CA ALA A 614 -9.28 22.79 11.73
C ALA A 614 -10.79 22.82 11.51
N LYS A 615 -11.52 23.52 12.39
CA LYS A 615 -12.98 23.61 12.34
C LYS A 615 -13.47 24.72 11.43
N GLU A 616 -14.70 24.56 10.94
CA GLU A 616 -15.46 25.64 10.32
C GLU A 616 -15.72 26.77 11.33
N PRO A 617 -15.72 28.06 10.92
CA PRO A 617 -15.97 29.19 11.83
C PRO A 617 -17.33 29.11 12.54
N SER A 618 -17.34 29.39 13.84
CA SER A 618 -18.58 29.60 14.62
C SER A 618 -19.00 31.07 14.63
N ALA A 619 -20.25 31.35 15.02
CA ALA A 619 -20.76 32.72 15.12
C ALA A 619 -19.95 33.58 16.10
N LYS A 620 -19.44 32.96 17.18
CA LYS A 620 -18.51 33.59 18.13
C LYS A 620 -17.36 32.64 18.44
N GLU A 621 -16.12 33.11 18.31
CA GLU A 621 -14.92 32.32 18.62
C GLU A 621 -13.98 33.10 19.54
N VAL A 622 -13.54 32.45 20.61
CA VAL A 622 -12.61 33.03 21.59
C VAL A 622 -11.47 32.07 21.84
N ILE A 623 -10.24 32.55 21.74
CA ILE A 623 -9.05 31.85 22.23
C ILE A 623 -8.44 32.62 23.38
N ALA A 624 -8.02 31.91 24.41
CA ALA A 624 -7.32 32.47 25.57
C ALA A 624 -6.08 31.64 25.89
N ASP A 625 -5.06 32.31 26.39
CA ASP A 625 -3.88 31.66 26.94
C ASP A 625 -3.32 32.51 28.08
N ASN A 626 -2.63 31.87 29.03
CA ASN A 626 -1.94 32.56 30.10
C ASN A 626 -0.52 32.98 29.67
N ASP A 627 0.09 32.30 28.69
CA ASP A 627 1.40 32.64 28.13
C ASP A 627 1.29 33.92 27.27
N ALA A 628 1.93 34.99 27.75
CA ALA A 628 1.97 36.28 27.08
C ALA A 628 2.60 36.22 25.67
N ASP A 629 3.56 35.32 25.42
CA ASP A 629 4.17 35.14 24.10
C ASP A 629 3.23 34.43 23.13
N VAL A 630 2.46 33.44 23.60
CA VAL A 630 1.42 32.78 22.77
C VAL A 630 0.36 33.80 22.36
N VAL A 631 -0.11 34.61 23.30
CA VAL A 631 -1.10 35.65 23.02
C VAL A 631 -0.54 36.72 22.09
N PHE A 632 0.72 37.14 22.29
CA PHE A 632 1.42 38.06 21.39
C PHE A 632 1.47 37.50 19.97
N LEU A 633 1.84 36.23 19.79
CA LEU A 633 1.91 35.59 18.48
C LEU A 633 0.56 35.58 17.76
N HIS A 634 -0.53 35.17 18.43
CA HIS A 634 -1.86 35.18 17.82
C HIS A 634 -2.31 36.59 17.43
N ARG A 635 -2.04 37.60 18.26
CA ARG A 635 -2.35 39.01 17.96
C ARG A 635 -1.52 39.53 16.78
N ALA A 636 -0.24 39.18 16.72
CA ALA A 636 0.65 39.57 15.62
C ALA A 636 0.24 38.90 14.29
N VAL A 637 -0.16 37.63 14.32
CA VAL A 637 -0.72 36.93 13.14
C VAL A 637 -2.03 37.57 12.71
N LYS A 638 -2.95 37.86 13.64
CA LYS A 638 -4.23 38.52 13.35
C LYS A 638 -4.04 39.90 12.69
N ALA A 639 -2.99 40.63 13.06
CA ALA A 639 -2.66 41.94 12.51
C ALA A 639 -1.79 41.90 11.24
N MET A 640 -1.55 40.73 10.64
CA MET A 640 -0.64 40.58 9.51
C MET A 640 -1.22 41.20 8.22
N THR A 641 -0.43 42.03 7.54
CA THR A 641 -0.78 42.61 6.22
C THR A 641 0.25 42.20 5.15
N PRO A 642 -0.07 42.33 3.85
CA PRO A 642 0.88 42.08 2.76
C PRO A 642 2.20 42.86 2.92
N GLU A 643 2.13 44.11 3.38
CA GLU A 643 3.30 44.96 3.63
C GLU A 643 4.16 44.41 4.76
N ARG A 644 3.53 43.95 5.85
CA ARG A 644 4.23 43.32 6.98
C ARG A 644 4.91 42.02 6.56
N VAL A 645 4.26 41.22 5.72
CA VAL A 645 4.83 39.99 5.16
C VAL A 645 6.03 40.30 4.26
N ALA A 646 5.93 41.30 3.39
CA ALA A 646 7.05 41.75 2.57
C ALA A 646 8.22 42.26 3.43
N GLU A 647 7.94 42.97 4.52
CA GLU A 647 8.94 43.40 5.50
C GLU A 647 9.63 42.20 6.16
N LEU A 648 8.88 41.21 6.63
CA LEU A 648 9.40 39.98 7.23
C LEU A 648 10.28 39.19 6.26
N ALA A 649 9.85 39.04 5.00
CA ALA A 649 10.61 38.36 3.96
C ALA A 649 11.92 39.07 3.62
N ARG A 650 11.94 40.40 3.72
CA ARG A 650 13.13 41.23 3.46
C ARG A 650 14.11 41.28 4.64
N ARG A 651 13.61 41.36 5.88
CA ARG A 651 14.44 41.57 7.09
C ARG A 651 15.14 40.31 7.58
N PHE A 652 14.58 39.11 7.33
CA PHE A 652 15.01 37.89 8.02
C PHE A 652 15.30 36.72 7.08
N GLU A 653 16.20 35.83 7.53
CA GLU A 653 16.51 34.58 6.85
C GLU A 653 15.55 33.48 7.30
N TRP A 654 14.62 33.09 6.43
CA TRP A 654 13.61 32.09 6.78
C TRP A 654 14.02 30.64 6.50
N LYS A 655 15.26 30.42 6.06
CA LYS A 655 15.84 29.10 5.88
C LYS A 655 16.47 28.64 7.19
N CYS A 656 16.05 27.50 7.72
CA CYS A 656 16.60 26.92 8.93
C CYS A 656 17.95 26.25 8.62
N THR A 657 19.01 26.78 9.20
CA THR A 657 20.35 26.21 9.27
C THR A 657 20.79 26.25 10.74
N GLU A 658 21.83 25.52 11.12
CA GLU A 658 22.34 25.62 12.49
C GLU A 658 22.71 27.07 12.85
N GLN A 659 23.31 27.80 11.90
CA GLN A 659 23.70 29.19 12.08
C GLN A 659 22.51 30.14 12.18
N SER A 660 21.54 30.05 11.27
CA SER A 660 20.37 30.93 11.28
C SER A 660 19.44 30.65 12.47
N PHE A 661 19.36 29.40 12.91
CA PHE A 661 18.63 29.02 14.12
C PHE A 661 19.29 29.57 15.40
N ALA A 662 20.61 29.39 15.56
CA ALA A 662 21.33 29.97 16.69
C ALA A 662 21.20 31.50 16.71
N LYS A 663 21.33 32.15 15.54
CA LYS A 663 21.14 33.60 15.39
C LYS A 663 19.74 34.07 15.80
N ALA A 664 18.69 33.33 15.45
CA ALA A 664 17.33 33.67 15.85
C ALA A 664 17.08 33.42 17.35
N ARG A 665 17.58 32.30 17.90
CA ARG A 665 17.46 31.95 19.32
C ARG A 665 18.12 32.98 20.22
N ASP A 666 19.34 33.37 19.87
CA ASP A 666 20.19 34.26 20.68
C ASP A 666 19.92 35.76 20.38
N MET A 667 18.96 36.06 19.50
CA MET A 667 18.56 37.44 19.19
C MET A 667 17.89 38.12 20.38
N GLU A 668 18.26 39.38 20.65
CA GLU A 668 17.50 40.30 21.49
C GLU A 668 16.59 41.16 20.61
N PRO A 669 15.26 40.95 20.62
CA PRO A 669 14.35 41.69 19.74
C PRO A 669 14.27 43.18 20.09
N LYS A 670 14.40 44.05 19.08
CA LYS A 670 14.31 45.51 19.24
C LYS A 670 12.94 46.09 18.94
N ASP A 671 12.13 45.34 18.19
CA ASP A 671 10.77 45.68 17.84
C ASP A 671 9.87 44.42 17.81
N ASP A 672 8.57 44.63 17.66
CA ASP A 672 7.59 43.54 17.61
C ASP A 672 7.79 42.62 16.39
N VAL A 673 8.43 43.09 15.32
CA VAL A 673 8.70 42.31 14.12
C VAL A 673 9.82 41.29 14.37
N GLU A 674 10.89 41.72 15.03
CA GLU A 674 11.97 40.85 15.51
C GLU A 674 11.46 39.89 16.57
N ARG A 675 10.58 40.35 17.47
CA ARG A 675 9.98 39.49 18.50
C ARG A 675 9.15 38.39 17.86
N PHE A 676 8.32 38.74 16.89
CA PHE A 676 7.53 37.79 16.11
C PHE A 676 8.42 36.80 15.36
N TYR A 677 9.43 37.29 14.63
CA TYR A 677 10.36 36.43 13.90
C TYR A 677 11.07 35.44 14.84
N LYS A 678 11.66 35.92 15.94
CA LYS A 678 12.33 35.08 16.94
C LYS A 678 11.41 33.99 17.44
N LEU A 679 10.24 34.36 17.96
CA LEU A 679 9.32 33.42 18.58
C LEU A 679 8.82 32.37 17.59
N VAL A 680 8.38 32.77 16.39
CA VAL A 680 7.87 31.80 15.40
C VAL A 680 8.99 30.94 14.83
N PHE A 681 10.13 31.54 14.48
CA PHE A 681 11.22 30.80 13.86
C PHE A 681 11.83 29.78 14.82
N VAL A 682 12.08 30.16 16.08
CA VAL A 682 12.62 29.26 17.10
C VAL A 682 11.60 28.17 17.42
N ARG A 683 10.36 28.51 17.78
CA ARG A 683 9.35 27.51 18.17
C ARG A 683 9.00 26.54 17.02
N THR A 684 9.02 26.98 15.77
CA THR A 684 8.71 26.11 14.61
C THR A 684 9.84 25.13 14.27
N HIS A 685 11.10 25.50 14.52
CA HIS A 685 12.25 24.68 14.11
C HIS A 685 13.00 24.02 15.29
N ALA A 686 12.66 24.36 16.53
CA ALA A 686 13.18 23.70 17.72
C ALA A 686 12.65 22.28 17.84
N ARG A 687 13.46 21.39 18.43
CA ARG A 687 12.98 20.05 18.81
C ARG A 687 11.77 20.16 19.74
N ASP A 688 10.74 19.38 19.45
CA ASP A 688 9.45 19.34 20.17
C ASP A 688 8.76 20.72 20.28
N CYS A 689 9.13 21.68 19.42
CA CYS A 689 8.65 23.07 19.48
C CYS A 689 8.90 23.78 20.83
N ARG A 690 9.98 23.42 21.53
CA ARG A 690 10.28 24.01 22.85
C ARG A 690 10.55 25.52 22.77
N PRO A 691 10.02 26.33 23.71
CA PRO A 691 10.25 27.78 23.73
C PRO A 691 11.72 28.19 23.96
N ASP A 692 12.49 27.38 24.68
CA ASP A 692 13.90 27.63 25.01
C ASP A 692 14.85 27.49 23.79
N GLY A 693 14.40 26.81 22.73
CA GLY A 693 15.18 26.61 21.51
C GLY A 693 16.47 25.84 21.71
N THR A 694 16.55 24.90 22.67
CA THR A 694 17.82 24.25 23.05
C THR A 694 18.60 23.66 21.87
N HIS A 695 17.91 22.98 20.93
CA HIS A 695 18.51 22.48 19.69
C HIS A 695 17.54 22.54 18.49
N PRO A 696 18.02 22.85 17.26
CA PRO A 696 17.21 22.72 16.06
C PRO A 696 16.88 21.24 15.79
N ALA A 697 15.67 20.98 15.37
CA ALA A 697 15.24 19.65 14.99
C ALA A 697 15.94 19.22 13.69
N ARG A 698 16.60 18.05 13.66
CA ARG A 698 17.42 17.60 12.52
C ARG A 698 16.63 17.52 11.20
N ASN A 699 15.34 17.17 11.28
CA ASN A 699 14.41 17.13 10.16
C ASN A 699 14.02 18.52 9.61
N HIS A 700 14.25 19.58 10.37
CA HIS A 700 14.00 20.97 9.95
C HIS A 700 15.24 21.65 9.36
N LEU A 701 16.44 21.05 9.45
CA LEU A 701 17.63 21.60 8.81
C LEU A 701 17.47 21.62 7.28
N GLY A 702 17.59 22.82 6.71
CA GLY A 702 17.40 23.13 5.30
C GLY A 702 15.95 23.42 4.88
N SER A 703 14.98 23.43 5.81
CA SER A 703 13.61 23.88 5.51
C SER A 703 13.54 25.40 5.42
N THR A 704 12.60 25.92 4.62
CA THR A 704 12.32 27.36 4.55
C THR A 704 10.87 27.61 4.92
N THR A 705 10.62 28.54 5.84
CA THR A 705 9.26 29.01 6.15
C THR A 705 8.90 30.15 5.19
N ASN A 706 7.75 30.05 4.50
CA ASN A 706 7.25 31.16 3.70
C ASN A 706 6.40 32.10 4.57
N PRO A 707 6.78 33.37 4.77
CA PRO A 707 5.99 34.34 5.54
C PRO A 707 4.59 34.62 4.97
N GLU A 708 4.34 34.39 3.68
CA GLU A 708 3.01 34.58 3.07
C GLU A 708 1.92 33.72 3.71
N LYS A 709 2.29 32.59 4.34
CA LYS A 709 1.34 31.73 5.05
C LYS A 709 0.56 32.49 6.14
N TYR A 710 1.14 33.54 6.71
CA TYR A 710 0.52 34.31 7.79
C TYR A 710 -0.66 35.16 7.33
N LEU A 711 -0.77 35.50 6.04
CA LEU A 711 -1.94 36.23 5.52
C LEU A 711 -3.21 35.38 5.60
N ARG A 712 -3.08 34.08 5.28
CA ARG A 712 -4.19 33.14 5.40
C ARG A 712 -4.60 32.94 6.86
N ALA A 713 -3.63 32.88 7.77
CA ALA A 713 -3.91 32.76 9.20
C ALA A 713 -4.55 34.04 9.76
N ALA A 714 -4.11 35.23 9.30
CA ALA A 714 -4.72 36.50 9.65
C ALA A 714 -6.21 36.55 9.26
N GLU A 715 -6.52 36.12 8.03
CA GLU A 715 -7.90 36.03 7.55
C GLU A 715 -8.76 35.09 8.40
N ARG A 716 -8.20 33.95 8.84
CA ARG A 716 -8.91 33.02 9.74
C ARG A 716 -9.17 33.61 11.13
N LEU A 717 -8.26 34.44 11.63
CA LEU A 717 -8.33 35.05 12.96
C LEU A 717 -9.10 36.38 13.00
N LYS A 718 -9.52 36.94 11.87
CA LYS A 718 -10.09 38.29 11.79
C LYS A 718 -11.25 38.52 12.77
N ASP A 719 -12.13 37.52 12.92
CA ASP A 719 -13.32 37.58 13.79
C ASP A 719 -13.12 36.91 15.16
N VAL A 720 -11.92 36.38 15.43
CA VAL A 720 -11.61 35.64 16.66
C VAL A 720 -11.18 36.59 17.78
N SER A 721 -11.76 36.46 18.97
CA SER A 721 -11.35 37.21 20.16
C SER A 721 -10.14 36.54 20.83
N ILE A 722 -9.08 37.31 21.13
CA ILE A 722 -7.82 36.78 21.69
C ILE A 722 -7.56 37.39 23.07
N LEU A 723 -7.67 36.57 24.13
CA LEU A 723 -7.55 36.98 25.52
C LEU A 723 -6.21 36.50 26.13
N GLN A 724 -5.59 37.35 26.95
CA GLN A 724 -4.53 36.91 27.87
C GLN A 724 -5.18 36.70 29.23
N GLN A 725 -5.56 35.47 29.54
CA GLN A 725 -6.39 35.20 30.71
C GLN A 725 -6.29 33.74 31.15
N ASP A 726 -6.33 33.52 32.46
CA ASP A 726 -6.46 32.21 33.07
C ASP A 726 -7.73 31.46 32.62
N TYR A 727 -7.60 30.14 32.46
CA TYR A 727 -8.67 29.29 31.93
C TYR A 727 -9.94 29.32 32.79
N LYS A 728 -9.83 29.42 34.12
CA LYS A 728 -10.98 29.40 35.05
C LYS A 728 -11.85 30.62 34.83
N LYS A 729 -11.21 31.79 34.72
CA LYS A 729 -11.89 33.04 34.44
C LYS A 729 -12.51 33.04 33.03
N THR A 730 -11.81 32.46 32.05
CA THR A 730 -12.30 32.34 30.66
C THR A 730 -13.54 31.44 30.58
N VAL A 731 -13.51 30.26 31.22
CA VAL A 731 -14.67 29.37 31.31
C VAL A 731 -15.83 30.07 32.03
N ALA A 732 -15.59 30.66 33.21
CA ALA A 732 -16.63 31.34 33.99
C ALA A 732 -17.32 32.50 33.23
N GLN A 733 -16.60 33.19 32.35
CA GLN A 733 -17.14 34.32 31.57
C GLN A 733 -17.91 33.90 30.31
N LEU A 734 -17.59 32.75 29.72
CA LEU A 734 -18.06 32.35 28.39
C LEU A 734 -18.95 31.10 28.41
N ASP A 735 -19.10 30.45 29.57
CA ASP A 735 -19.92 29.26 29.72
C ASP A 735 -21.41 29.56 29.54
N GLY A 736 -22.06 28.72 28.76
CA GLY A 736 -23.44 28.85 28.32
C GLY A 736 -23.88 27.61 27.55
N PRO A 737 -25.20 27.41 27.37
CA PRO A 737 -25.75 26.18 26.79
C PRO A 737 -25.30 25.92 25.34
N ASP A 738 -24.97 26.98 24.58
CA ASP A 738 -24.54 26.89 23.18
C ASP A 738 -23.01 27.04 23.01
N THR A 739 -22.26 27.00 24.11
CA THR A 739 -20.80 27.10 24.11
C THR A 739 -20.16 25.72 24.04
N PHE A 740 -19.19 25.56 23.14
CA PHE A 740 -18.28 24.43 23.09
C PHE A 740 -16.88 24.83 23.56
N PHE A 741 -16.34 24.09 24.52
CA PHE A 741 -14.98 24.25 25.04
C PHE A 741 -14.05 23.14 24.57
N PHE A 742 -12.88 23.51 24.07
CA PHE A 742 -11.75 22.60 23.91
C PHE A 742 -10.64 22.95 24.90
N LEU A 743 -10.27 21.98 25.74
CA LEU A 743 -9.38 22.18 26.89
C LEU A 743 -8.18 21.22 26.80
N ASP A 744 -7.01 21.77 26.49
CA ASP A 744 -5.74 21.04 26.35
C ASP A 744 -4.67 21.68 27.26
N PRO A 745 -4.76 21.45 28.58
CA PRO A 745 -3.91 22.13 29.56
C PRO A 745 -2.47 21.59 29.57
N PRO A 746 -1.50 22.35 30.09
CA PRO A 746 -0.19 21.80 30.43
C PRO A 746 -0.33 20.86 31.65
N TYR A 747 -0.10 19.55 31.47
CA TYR A 747 -0.30 18.54 32.52
C TYR A 747 1.01 17.88 33.02
N PRO A 748 1.05 17.37 34.25
CA PRO A 748 2.24 16.75 34.84
C PRO A 748 2.79 15.57 34.03
N GLY A 749 4.12 15.44 33.99
CA GLY A 749 4.85 14.31 33.41
C GLY A 749 5.40 14.54 32.00
N GLU A 750 4.64 15.16 31.10
CA GLU A 750 5.08 15.43 29.72
C GLU A 750 5.50 16.89 29.47
N TRP A 751 5.02 17.83 30.29
CA TRP A 751 5.34 19.25 30.11
C TRP A 751 6.80 19.56 30.46
N PHE A 752 7.42 20.45 29.69
CA PHE A 752 8.85 20.77 29.86
C PHE A 752 9.12 21.61 31.12
N ASP A 753 8.16 22.45 31.51
CA ASP A 753 8.21 23.24 32.74
C ASP A 753 7.32 22.57 33.79
N LYS A 754 7.95 21.84 34.72
CA LYS A 754 7.23 21.06 35.73
C LYS A 754 6.47 21.92 36.74
N ASP A 755 6.83 23.20 36.86
CA ASP A 755 6.21 24.14 37.78
C ASP A 755 5.04 24.91 37.14
N ALA A 756 4.86 24.79 35.81
CA ALA A 756 3.81 25.44 35.03
C ALA A 756 2.76 24.45 34.50
N VAL A 757 2.33 23.51 35.34
CA VAL A 757 1.28 22.53 35.04
C VAL A 757 0.00 22.81 35.84
N ILE A 758 -1.13 22.33 35.35
CA ILE A 758 -2.42 22.47 36.06
C ILE A 758 -2.48 21.61 37.33
N ASP A 759 -3.26 22.07 38.30
CA ASP A 759 -3.76 21.23 39.39
C ASP A 759 -4.92 20.38 38.85
N LEU A 760 -4.76 19.05 38.92
CA LEU A 760 -5.70 18.09 38.32
C LEU A 760 -7.07 18.13 38.99
N ASP A 761 -7.12 18.25 40.32
CA ASP A 761 -8.36 18.28 41.08
C ASP A 761 -9.14 19.57 40.80
N GLU A 762 -8.43 20.71 40.77
CA GLU A 762 -9.02 22.00 40.40
C GLU A 762 -9.57 21.95 38.96
N PHE A 763 -8.79 21.44 38.01
CA PHE A 763 -9.20 21.34 36.61
C PHE A 763 -10.44 20.46 36.43
N VAL A 764 -10.49 19.29 37.06
CA VAL A 764 -11.66 18.41 37.04
C VAL A 764 -12.87 19.05 37.73
N GLY A 765 -12.65 19.83 38.81
CA GLY A 765 -13.67 20.64 39.45
C GLY A 765 -14.30 21.65 38.48
N VAL A 766 -13.48 22.32 37.65
CA VAL A 766 -13.96 23.23 36.61
C VAL A 766 -14.75 22.48 35.55
N LEU A 767 -14.26 21.33 35.06
CA LEU A 767 -14.96 20.51 34.05
C LEU A 767 -16.38 20.14 34.49
N LYS A 768 -16.54 19.71 35.74
CA LYS A 768 -17.84 19.35 36.33
C LYS A 768 -18.83 20.52 36.39
N GLY A 769 -18.33 21.76 36.42
CA GLY A 769 -19.14 22.97 36.49
C GLY A 769 -19.59 23.54 35.14
N ILE A 770 -19.05 23.04 34.01
CA ILE A 770 -19.36 23.55 32.67
C ILE A 770 -20.79 23.19 32.27
N LYS A 771 -21.60 24.21 31.95
CA LYS A 771 -22.98 24.07 31.45
C LYS A 771 -23.04 23.77 29.96
N GLY A 772 -22.09 24.30 29.19
CA GLY A 772 -21.92 24.01 27.76
C GLY A 772 -21.40 22.61 27.49
N ARG A 773 -20.93 22.36 26.26
CA ARG A 773 -20.29 21.10 25.87
C ARG A 773 -18.77 21.23 25.93
N PHE A 774 -18.05 20.18 26.29
CA PHE A 774 -16.58 20.22 26.27
C PHE A 774 -15.92 18.94 25.75
N ILE A 775 -14.70 19.08 25.23
CA ILE A 775 -13.69 18.01 25.17
C ILE A 775 -12.45 18.49 25.91
N ALA A 776 -11.98 17.67 26.86
CA ALA A 776 -10.73 17.87 27.58
C ALA A 776 -9.70 16.77 27.24
N VAL A 777 -8.41 17.10 27.29
CA VAL A 777 -7.29 16.22 26.91
C VAL A 777 -6.30 16.08 28.06
N LEU A 778 -5.80 14.86 28.30
CA LEU A 778 -4.68 14.56 29.21
C LEU A 778 -3.83 13.41 28.67
N ASN A 779 -2.66 13.17 29.29
CA ASN A 779 -1.91 11.94 29.08
C ASN A 779 -2.64 10.71 29.65
N ASP A 780 -2.40 9.55 29.02
CA ASP A 780 -3.03 8.28 29.36
C ASP A 780 -2.34 7.64 30.58
N SER A 781 -2.73 8.07 31.78
CA SER A 781 -2.31 7.51 33.07
C SER A 781 -3.53 6.97 33.84
N PRO A 782 -3.37 5.96 34.73
CA PRO A 782 -4.47 5.46 35.56
C PRO A 782 -5.15 6.55 36.39
N GLU A 783 -4.36 7.49 36.92
CA GLU A 783 -4.82 8.64 37.70
C GLU A 783 -5.72 9.56 36.86
N ASN A 784 -5.29 9.94 35.66
CA ASN A 784 -6.06 10.79 34.76
C ASN A 784 -7.32 10.11 34.24
N VAL A 785 -7.27 8.79 34.00
CA VAL A 785 -8.46 7.99 33.64
C VAL A 785 -9.49 8.06 34.76
N ALA A 786 -9.08 7.86 36.01
CA ALA A 786 -9.98 7.93 37.16
C ALA A 786 -10.55 9.35 37.34
N ALA A 787 -9.71 10.37 37.20
CA ALA A 787 -10.10 11.77 37.30
C ALA A 787 -11.14 12.15 36.23
N PHE A 788 -10.89 11.77 34.97
CA PHE A 788 -11.80 12.00 33.84
C PHE A 788 -13.11 11.23 33.93
N LYS A 789 -13.10 9.99 34.44
CA LYS A 789 -14.33 9.21 34.68
C LYS A 789 -15.28 9.91 35.65
N SER A 790 -14.75 10.73 36.55
CA SER A 790 -15.58 11.53 37.46
C SER A 790 -16.24 12.75 36.80
N ALA A 791 -15.75 13.18 35.62
CA ALA A 791 -16.16 14.43 34.96
C ALA A 791 -17.02 14.21 33.71
N GLY A 792 -16.96 13.03 33.07
CA GLY A 792 -17.72 12.76 31.85
C GLY A 792 -17.35 11.42 31.20
N HIS A 793 -17.68 11.33 29.91
CA HIS A 793 -17.44 10.19 29.03
C HIS A 793 -15.98 10.13 28.59
N VAL A 794 -15.31 9.02 28.89
CA VAL A 794 -13.87 8.85 28.68
C VAL A 794 -13.60 7.97 27.48
N PHE A 795 -12.68 8.43 26.62
CA PHE A 795 -12.28 7.68 25.43
C PHE A 795 -10.82 7.89 25.09
N ARG A 796 -10.22 6.89 24.43
CA ARG A 796 -8.88 6.96 23.87
C ARG A 796 -8.94 7.16 22.37
N LEU A 797 -8.07 8.01 21.86
CA LEU A 797 -7.85 8.17 20.43
C LEU A 797 -6.45 7.70 20.06
N LYS A 798 -6.34 6.78 19.10
CA LYS A 798 -5.05 6.33 18.57
C LYS A 798 -4.44 7.47 17.76
N VAL A 799 -3.22 7.89 18.05
CA VAL A 799 -2.48 8.98 17.38
C VAL A 799 -1.12 8.49 16.85
N HIS A 800 -0.63 9.13 15.79
CA HIS A 800 0.72 8.92 15.29
C HIS A 800 1.59 10.10 15.72
N GLU A 801 2.60 9.84 16.52
CA GLU A 801 3.54 10.88 17.00
C GLU A 801 4.92 10.65 16.43
N ALA A 802 5.64 11.73 16.15
CA ALA A 802 7.04 11.64 15.71
C ALA A 802 7.92 11.19 16.89
N SER A 803 8.74 10.15 16.70
CA SER A 803 9.71 9.74 17.70
C SER A 803 10.94 10.65 17.67
N GLY A 804 11.49 10.97 18.83
CA GLY A 804 12.71 11.79 18.98
C GLY A 804 13.98 11.19 18.37
N THR A 805 13.92 9.98 17.82
CA THR A 805 15.02 9.27 17.13
C THR A 805 14.79 9.10 15.63
N GLY A 806 13.68 9.60 15.08
CA GLY A 806 13.29 9.40 13.68
C GLY A 806 12.46 8.13 13.50
N GLY A 807 11.16 8.31 13.30
CA GLY A 807 10.16 7.25 13.17
C GLY A 807 8.78 7.73 13.63
N ALA A 808 7.71 7.00 13.32
CA ALA A 808 6.38 7.25 13.88
C ALA A 808 6.12 6.27 15.02
N LYS A 809 5.86 6.76 16.23
CA LYS A 809 5.39 5.97 17.37
C LYS A 809 3.86 5.97 17.35
N LYS A 810 3.24 4.80 17.54
CA LYS A 810 1.81 4.72 17.85
C LYS A 810 1.65 5.10 19.33
N ALA A 811 0.93 6.18 19.60
CA ALA A 811 0.58 6.61 20.94
C ALA A 811 -0.96 6.69 21.07
N SER A 812 -1.49 6.65 22.28
CA SER A 812 -2.90 6.93 22.58
C SER A 812 -2.98 8.19 23.43
N ARG A 813 -3.95 9.07 23.13
CA ARG A 813 -4.27 10.24 23.97
C ARG A 813 -5.61 10.00 24.66
N LEU A 814 -5.71 10.47 25.90
CA LEU A 814 -6.90 10.31 26.74
C LEU A 814 -7.77 11.56 26.64
N PHE A 815 -9.06 11.36 26.41
CA PHE A 815 -10.04 12.43 26.27
C PHE A 815 -11.22 12.22 27.21
N CYS A 816 -11.84 13.33 27.62
CA CYS A 816 -13.10 13.35 28.35
C CYS A 816 -14.07 14.34 27.72
N ALA A 817 -15.33 13.95 27.55
CA ALA A 817 -16.41 14.81 27.08
C ALA A 817 -17.63 14.71 28.00
N ASN A 818 -18.36 15.80 28.24
CA ASN A 818 -19.63 15.75 28.98
C ASN A 818 -20.85 15.33 28.12
N TYR A 819 -20.61 14.61 27.03
CA TYR A 819 -21.62 14.06 26.14
C TYR A 819 -21.12 12.74 25.55
N ALA A 820 -22.06 11.90 25.12
CA ALA A 820 -21.74 10.60 24.55
C ALA A 820 -20.96 10.75 23.23
N VAL A 821 -19.84 10.03 23.13
CA VAL A 821 -19.00 9.99 21.93
C VAL A 821 -19.23 8.67 21.20
N ALA A 822 -19.43 8.73 19.88
CA ALA A 822 -19.69 7.55 19.07
C ALA A 822 -18.45 6.64 18.96
N LYS A 823 -18.68 5.31 19.00
CA LYS A 823 -17.65 4.29 18.78
C LYS A 823 -17.22 4.27 17.31
N SER A 824 -15.91 4.12 17.07
CA SER A 824 -15.30 4.02 15.74
C SER A 824 -13.97 3.27 15.83
N ASP A 825 -13.41 2.81 14.71
CA ASP A 825 -12.18 1.98 14.70
C ASP A 825 -10.94 2.66 15.32
N ASP A 826 -10.94 4.00 15.33
CA ASP A 826 -9.90 4.85 15.90
C ASP A 826 -10.16 5.30 17.35
N VAL A 827 -11.32 4.92 17.93
CA VAL A 827 -11.75 5.29 19.29
C VAL A 827 -12.02 4.07 20.15
N ASP A 828 -11.32 3.99 21.27
CA ASP A 828 -11.59 3.00 22.31
C ASP A 828 -12.34 3.70 23.47
N LEU A 829 -13.65 3.43 23.61
CA LEU A 829 -14.49 3.96 24.70
C LEU A 829 -14.13 3.26 26.03
N LEU A 830 -14.05 4.02 27.13
CA LEU A 830 -13.68 3.52 28.46
C LEU A 830 -14.86 3.57 29.46
N ASP A 831 -16.05 3.92 28.98
CA ASP A 831 -17.28 4.08 29.74
C ASP A 831 -18.11 2.78 29.91
N GLU A 832 -17.75 1.71 29.18
CA GLU A 832 -18.36 0.41 29.38
C GLU A 832 -17.59 -0.31 30.49
N ASP A 833 -18.14 -0.29 31.71
CA ASP A 833 -17.87 -1.36 32.65
C ASP A 833 -18.32 -2.66 31.96
N VAL A 834 -17.35 -3.39 31.40
CA VAL A 834 -17.56 -4.77 31.00
C VAL A 834 -17.76 -5.54 32.31
N ALA A 835 -19.00 -5.63 32.76
CA ALA A 835 -19.39 -6.68 33.68
C ALA A 835 -19.01 -8.00 33.01
N ALA A 836 -17.97 -8.65 33.54
CA ALA A 836 -17.50 -9.93 33.06
C ALA A 836 -18.69 -10.89 33.06
N ASP A 837 -19.08 -11.37 31.87
CA ASP A 837 -20.09 -12.42 31.73
C ASP A 837 -19.56 -13.69 32.41
N PRO A 838 -20.11 -14.11 33.57
CA PRO A 838 -19.64 -15.30 34.28
C PRO A 838 -19.88 -16.58 33.49
N ALA A 839 -20.75 -16.55 32.46
CA ALA A 839 -21.09 -17.73 31.66
C ALA A 839 -20.07 -18.06 30.57
N ALA A 840 -19.17 -17.13 30.21
CA ALA A 840 -18.17 -17.33 29.16
C ALA A 840 -17.08 -18.37 29.53
N PHE A 841 -16.98 -18.74 30.81
CA PHE A 841 -15.99 -19.70 31.33
C PHE A 841 -16.54 -21.11 31.57
N THR A 842 -17.79 -21.42 31.22
CA THR A 842 -18.39 -22.74 31.50
C THR A 842 -17.99 -23.87 30.52
N LYS A 843 -17.03 -23.65 29.62
CA LYS A 843 -16.48 -24.75 28.79
C LYS A 843 -15.21 -25.35 29.40
N SER A 844 -15.38 -26.45 30.13
CA SER A 844 -14.28 -27.32 30.53
C SER A 844 -13.65 -28.00 29.31
N ILE A 845 -12.39 -27.71 29.03
CA ILE A 845 -11.58 -28.42 28.02
C ILE A 845 -10.65 -29.39 28.79
N PRO A 846 -10.56 -30.68 28.42
CA PRO A 846 -9.65 -31.60 29.11
C PRO A 846 -8.20 -31.18 28.86
N ILE A 847 -7.43 -31.04 29.94
CA ILE A 847 -5.98 -30.87 29.86
C ILE A 847 -5.39 -32.17 29.34
N ILE A 848 -4.73 -32.13 28.19
CA ILE A 848 -3.98 -33.26 27.67
C ILE A 848 -2.70 -33.35 28.49
N LYS A 849 -2.64 -34.32 29.41
CA LYS A 849 -1.40 -34.68 30.11
C LYS A 849 -0.35 -35.09 29.08
N GLY A 850 0.84 -34.50 29.17
CA GLY A 850 2.04 -35.03 28.53
C GLY A 850 2.34 -36.45 29.02
N VAL A 851 3.21 -37.16 28.31
CA VAL A 851 3.53 -38.58 28.53
C VAL A 851 4.46 -38.79 29.75
N ASP A 852 4.79 -37.73 30.49
CA ASP A 852 5.72 -37.74 31.62
C ASP A 852 5.03 -37.20 32.89
N PRO A 853 5.01 -37.94 34.01
CA PRO A 853 4.40 -37.50 35.26
C PRO A 853 5.05 -36.28 35.94
N ASP A 854 6.27 -35.90 35.54
CA ASP A 854 7.07 -34.87 36.23
C ASP A 854 7.22 -33.53 35.44
N ASP A 855 6.55 -33.35 34.29
CA ASP A 855 6.61 -32.10 33.48
C ASP A 855 5.57 -31.08 34.00
N GLU A 856 5.97 -30.19 34.91
CA GLU A 856 5.18 -29.01 35.32
C GLU A 856 5.47 -27.81 34.40
N ARG A 857 4.45 -27.29 33.69
CA ARG A 857 4.54 -26.02 32.96
C ARG A 857 3.43 -25.08 33.39
N PHE A 858 3.83 -23.95 33.97
CA PHE A 858 2.93 -22.85 34.29
C PHE A 858 2.92 -21.82 33.15
N VAL A 859 1.76 -21.23 32.89
CA VAL A 859 1.60 -20.13 31.93
C VAL A 859 0.91 -18.98 32.66
N LEU A 860 1.50 -17.78 32.62
CA LEU A 860 0.86 -16.45 32.51
C LEU A 860 1.94 -15.36 32.34
N GLY A 861 1.54 -14.16 31.87
CA GLY A 861 2.39 -13.17 31.19
C GLY A 861 3.61 -12.61 31.96
N VAL A 862 4.65 -12.27 31.17
CA VAL A 862 6.07 -12.01 31.50
C VAL A 862 6.82 -13.26 32.00
N VAL A 863 7.73 -13.75 31.17
CA VAL A 863 8.53 -14.96 31.42
C VAL A 863 9.70 -14.59 32.34
N LEU A 864 9.61 -14.94 33.61
CA LEU A 864 10.75 -14.99 34.52
C LEU A 864 11.22 -16.44 34.60
N GLU A 865 12.47 -16.69 34.23
CA GLU A 865 13.12 -18.00 34.36
C GLU A 865 13.93 -18.02 35.66
N PRO A 866 13.69 -18.97 36.58
CA PRO A 866 14.43 -19.04 37.83
C PRO A 866 15.93 -19.25 37.54
N GLU A 867 16.77 -18.55 38.31
CA GLU A 867 18.23 -18.65 38.23
C GLU A 867 18.83 -18.16 36.89
N VAL A 868 18.06 -17.44 36.09
CA VAL A 868 18.52 -16.77 34.86
C VAL A 868 18.48 -15.27 35.07
N VAL A 869 19.56 -14.59 34.67
CA VAL A 869 19.69 -13.12 34.75
C VAL A 869 18.68 -12.50 33.78
N ASP A 870 17.80 -11.65 34.30
CA ASP A 870 16.82 -10.97 33.49
C ASP A 870 17.39 -9.76 32.72
N ALA A 871 16.52 -9.06 31.98
CA ALA A 871 16.93 -7.92 31.17
C ALA A 871 17.38 -6.69 31.99
N GLN A 872 17.13 -6.67 33.30
CA GLN A 872 17.56 -5.63 34.24
C GLN A 872 18.82 -6.00 35.03
N GLY A 873 19.28 -7.27 34.94
CA GLY A 873 20.49 -7.75 35.59
C GLY A 873 20.25 -8.43 36.93
N ASP A 874 19.00 -8.69 37.29
CA ASP A 874 18.62 -9.32 38.55
C ASP A 874 18.48 -10.84 38.39
N ILE A 875 18.71 -11.58 39.47
CA ILE A 875 18.53 -13.04 39.52
C ILE A 875 17.52 -13.35 40.61
N TYR A 876 16.45 -14.06 40.25
CA TYR A 876 15.40 -14.47 41.18
C TYR A 876 15.42 -15.98 41.36
N SER A 877 15.29 -16.44 42.60
CA SER A 877 15.13 -17.85 42.91
C SER A 877 13.72 -18.34 42.58
N ALA A 878 13.56 -19.65 42.36
CA ALA A 878 12.25 -20.27 42.13
C ALA A 878 11.27 -20.01 43.29
N GLU A 879 11.77 -19.86 44.51
CA GLU A 879 10.95 -19.58 45.69
C GLU A 879 10.47 -18.12 45.74
N GLU A 880 11.30 -17.15 45.35
CA GLU A 880 10.89 -15.74 45.26
C GLU A 880 9.84 -15.53 44.17
N ILE A 881 10.00 -16.18 43.03
CA ILE A 881 9.01 -16.16 41.94
C ILE A 881 7.69 -16.76 42.43
N ARG A 882 7.75 -17.89 43.16
CA ARG A 882 6.57 -18.55 43.73
C ARG A 882 5.86 -17.66 44.76
N GLN A 883 6.59 -16.98 45.64
CA GLN A 883 6.01 -16.07 46.62
C GLN A 883 5.43 -14.78 46.00
N ALA A 884 6.07 -14.25 44.95
CA ALA A 884 5.53 -13.13 44.19
C ALA A 884 4.22 -13.51 43.49
N ALA A 885 4.16 -14.70 42.89
CA ALA A 885 2.94 -15.23 42.30
C ALA A 885 1.84 -15.48 43.34
N HIS A 886 2.21 -15.98 44.53
CA HIS A 886 1.25 -16.19 45.63
C HIS A 886 0.67 -14.87 46.15
N ARG A 887 1.51 -13.85 46.37
CA ARG A 887 1.04 -12.51 46.76
C ARG A 887 0.18 -11.85 45.70
N PHE A 888 0.52 -12.00 44.43
CA PHE A 888 -0.31 -11.56 43.32
C PHE A 888 -1.68 -12.27 43.32
N MET A 889 -1.70 -13.58 43.56
CA MET A 889 -2.94 -14.35 43.68
C MET A 889 -3.76 -13.96 44.91
N GLU A 890 -3.12 -13.58 46.03
CA GLU A 890 -3.82 -13.07 47.22
C GLU A 890 -4.35 -11.63 47.02
N GLU A 891 -3.57 -10.74 46.39
CA GLU A 891 -3.98 -9.35 46.11
C GLU A 891 -5.08 -9.25 45.06
N PHE A 892 -5.09 -10.13 44.07
CA PHE A 892 -6.01 -10.07 42.93
C PHE A 892 -7.01 -11.24 42.89
N GLY A 893 -7.02 -12.11 43.91
CA GLY A 893 -7.85 -13.32 44.01
C GLY A 893 -9.36 -13.08 44.14
N GLY A 894 -9.81 -11.84 44.28
CA GLY A 894 -11.24 -11.47 44.24
C GLY A 894 -11.84 -11.41 42.83
N LEU A 895 -11.03 -11.55 41.78
CA LEU A 895 -11.50 -11.57 40.38
C LEU A 895 -11.95 -13.00 39.98
N GLY A 896 -13.11 -13.41 40.51
CA GLY A 896 -14.04 -14.36 39.91
C GLY A 896 -13.47 -15.64 39.29
N LEU A 897 -13.10 -16.61 40.11
CA LEU A 897 -13.06 -18.04 39.76
C LEU A 897 -13.78 -18.83 40.87
N MET A 898 -15.04 -19.20 40.63
CA MET A 898 -15.67 -20.38 41.22
C MET A 898 -16.14 -21.29 40.09
#